data_AF-A0A6M0FSD1-F1
#
_entry.id   AF-A0A6M0FSD1-F1
#
_cell.length_a   1.000
_cell.length_b   1.000
_cell.length_c   1.000
_cell.angle_alpha   90.00
_cell.angle_beta   90.00
_cell.angle_gamma   90.00
#
_symmetry.space_group_name_H-M   'P 1'
#
loop_
_entity.id
_entity.type
_entity.pdbx_description
1 polymer ?
#
loop_
_entity_poly.entity_id
_entity_poly.type
_entity_poly.pdbx_seq_one_letter_code
_entity_poly.pdbx_strand_id
1 'polypeptide(L)'
;MINPGQILQKHYRAIRLIGDCGFGQTWEVDDGGTIKIMKILQVPREIEDEEMEQVISLFEEEAKVLTQLREPGLPKVEPEGYFVWSEARDEPLHCLVMEKIEGINLSDWLQQVHHNQPIEEEQAIAWITQLVEIIGKLHQNHCIHRDLKPTNIMLRSSTAQNSNHNGAKQPSKTYGNLPIEEASRANNLSSISITQESVARPENDPEKTRETSDHKQEVENGKNHIDHQQHSQKQEWGQLALIDFGATRQVTETYLRQFEGKDVTGMISQGYTSPEQYEGKITRQSDVFAIARTIVYLVTAKDPGNLPTDPQSGRLMWRHHATQISKTLADLIDEMMANLPQCRPQTTEDILERLTNYNQQVQAEVESTQDKQPTPATTNYLSDLPFQQKIQNFKGKYQETTPKVNKWLGKISLLTLGAIAVLIAILPEAPTTCPLKLNDNLSCGEEIMIPGSAPTEKEEGVKAFADGDYLQAVKLLETARKKYFNDPEILIYLNNARLAASNTDTYTIAVVASMTGESQALNYSLEKLRGVAQAQNAINLSDNLIGGKGLTVIIVDDGNSPEQAVKVANSLVLTGQVLGVIGHTFSEITMKVAPIYEQNKLVLISPTASTSKLSNRNDFFFRMIPSDATMTQAMASYLINQSTDKQQKVALFDNPNDIYSESLKNQFMVSFSAGGGKIVKDMNEIFDLSRTSFNASAAIDRADKQKATAIVLLPDISTLAKAIEVIKANWQLNLPIITGENLYSNYTLKFGAQEAEKNVVVATPWHSLNSPDPDFPLQAKNIWGGTVSWRTAFAYDAARALITALGTLPERKELNRIALQQILASENFSSEGATGEITFLPSGDRLESRIIFTKVVKSSCSPLGYTFVPLDYPVGQFSLLECD
;
A
#
# COMPACT_ATOMS: atom_id res chain seq x y z
N MET A 1 27.66 10.27 -27.54
CA MET A 1 27.75 10.47 -26.09
C MET A 1 28.71 11.60 -25.81
N ILE A 2 28.35 12.49 -24.88
CA ILE A 2 29.23 13.55 -24.37
C ILE A 2 30.15 12.93 -23.31
N ASN A 3 31.42 13.34 -23.29
CA ASN A 3 32.39 12.84 -22.33
C ASN A 3 32.69 13.88 -21.24
N PRO A 4 32.97 13.46 -19.98
CA PRO A 4 33.54 14.34 -18.97
C PRO A 4 34.78 15.07 -19.50
N GLY A 5 34.85 16.38 -19.26
CA GLY A 5 35.90 17.27 -19.75
C GLY A 5 35.65 17.88 -21.13
N GLN A 6 34.65 17.41 -21.88
CA GLN A 6 34.29 17.97 -23.19
C GLN A 6 33.75 19.40 -23.05
N ILE A 7 34.16 20.29 -23.95
CA ILE A 7 33.72 21.69 -23.97
C ILE A 7 32.61 21.85 -25.01
N LEU A 8 31.42 22.26 -24.57
CA LEU A 8 30.26 22.58 -25.40
C LEU A 8 30.11 24.10 -25.52
N GLN A 9 29.65 24.58 -26.68
CA GLN A 9 29.48 26.01 -26.98
C GLN A 9 30.70 26.86 -26.58
N LYS A 10 31.90 26.31 -26.79
CA LYS A 10 33.23 26.94 -26.55
C LYS A 10 33.60 27.23 -25.09
N HIS A 11 32.67 27.19 -24.12
CA HIS A 11 32.99 27.48 -22.71
C HIS A 11 32.38 26.54 -21.67
N TYR A 12 31.36 25.74 -22.00
CA TYR A 12 30.71 24.86 -21.02
C TYR A 12 31.47 23.55 -20.94
N ARG A 13 32.22 23.34 -19.85
CA ARG A 13 32.96 22.10 -19.65
C ARG A 13 32.07 21.09 -18.93
N ALA A 14 31.74 19.98 -19.58
CA ALA A 14 31.03 18.87 -18.96
C ALA A 14 31.84 18.29 -17.79
N ILE A 15 31.25 18.20 -16.60
CA ILE A 15 31.91 17.67 -15.40
C ILE A 15 31.48 16.23 -15.19
N ARG A 16 30.17 16.01 -15.01
CA ARG A 16 29.58 14.68 -14.78
C ARG A 16 28.12 14.65 -15.19
N LEU A 17 27.67 13.47 -15.58
CA LEU A 17 26.26 13.16 -15.82
C LEU A 17 25.55 13.04 -14.46
N ILE A 18 24.43 13.74 -14.28
CA ILE A 18 23.60 13.71 -13.06
C ILE A 18 22.33 12.88 -13.30
N GLY A 19 21.80 12.83 -14.53
CA GLY A 19 20.63 12.03 -14.88
C GLY A 19 20.57 11.68 -16.36
N ASP A 20 20.01 10.52 -16.68
CA ASP A 20 19.85 10.00 -18.05
C ASP A 20 18.47 9.32 -18.15
N CYS A 21 17.54 9.93 -18.89
CA CYS A 21 16.17 9.43 -19.02
C CYS A 21 15.56 9.72 -20.41
N GLY A 22 15.07 8.67 -21.08
CA GLY A 22 14.43 8.78 -22.40
C GLY A 22 15.36 9.43 -23.44
N PHE A 23 14.92 10.56 -24.00
CA PHE A 23 15.70 11.36 -24.97
C PHE A 23 16.61 12.41 -24.30
N GLY A 24 16.59 12.55 -22.97
CA GLY A 24 17.25 13.65 -22.24
C GLY A 24 18.40 13.21 -21.33
N GLN A 25 19.50 13.95 -21.37
CA GLN A 25 20.62 13.84 -20.43
C GLN A 25 20.78 15.13 -19.62
N THR A 26 21.00 15.02 -18.32
CA THR A 26 21.26 16.17 -17.44
C THR A 26 22.69 16.10 -16.92
N TRP A 27 23.47 17.15 -17.17
CA TRP A 27 24.89 17.25 -16.85
C TRP A 27 25.18 18.39 -15.87
N GLU A 28 26.15 18.18 -14.98
CA GLU A 28 26.83 19.26 -14.28
C GLU A 28 27.89 19.84 -15.22
N VAL A 29 27.91 21.15 -15.41
CA VAL A 29 28.86 21.85 -16.29
C VAL A 29 29.54 23.00 -15.57
N ASP A 30 30.82 23.22 -15.87
CA ASP A 30 31.59 24.39 -15.43
C ASP A 30 31.52 25.48 -16.51
N ASP A 31 31.04 26.66 -16.11
CA ASP A 31 31.00 27.88 -16.91
C ASP A 31 31.93 28.91 -16.26
N GLY A 32 33.22 28.86 -16.61
CA GLY A 32 34.22 29.82 -16.14
C GLY A 32 34.41 29.87 -14.62
N GLY A 33 34.24 28.74 -13.92
CA GLY A 33 34.31 28.61 -12.46
C GLY A 33 32.95 28.61 -11.76
N THR A 34 31.85 28.81 -12.50
CA THR A 34 30.48 28.70 -11.98
C THR A 34 29.85 27.40 -12.41
N ILE A 35 29.41 26.60 -11.44
CA ILE A 35 28.74 25.33 -11.71
C ILE A 35 27.29 25.57 -12.12
N LYS A 36 26.89 24.95 -13.23
CA LYS A 36 25.54 25.03 -13.80
C LYS A 36 25.01 23.62 -14.14
N ILE A 37 23.72 23.54 -14.41
CA ILE A 37 23.06 22.34 -14.92
C ILE A 37 22.81 22.53 -16.42
N MET A 38 23.16 21.53 -17.22
CA MET A 38 22.88 21.48 -18.66
C MET A 38 22.00 20.27 -18.96
N LYS A 39 20.76 20.52 -19.40
CA LYS A 39 19.92 19.50 -20.02
C LYS A 39 20.24 19.40 -21.50
N ILE A 40 20.25 18.18 -22.02
CA ILE A 40 20.66 17.87 -23.39
C ILE A 40 19.66 16.89 -23.96
N LEU A 41 18.98 17.29 -25.03
CA LEU A 41 18.10 16.40 -25.78
C LEU A 41 18.92 15.73 -26.89
N GLN A 42 18.97 14.40 -26.84
CA GLN A 42 19.55 13.55 -27.87
C GLN A 42 18.43 12.83 -28.63
N VAL A 43 18.28 13.17 -29.91
CA VAL A 43 17.24 12.62 -30.78
C VAL A 43 17.81 11.43 -31.58
N PRO A 44 17.29 10.20 -31.44
CA PRO A 44 17.74 9.04 -32.20
C PRO A 44 17.30 9.09 -33.67
N ARG A 45 18.08 8.50 -34.58
CA ARG A 45 17.75 8.43 -36.03
C ARG A 45 16.49 7.63 -36.38
N GLU A 46 15.97 6.87 -35.42
CA GLU A 46 14.95 5.83 -35.64
C GLU A 46 13.53 6.31 -35.31
N ILE A 47 13.37 7.56 -34.85
CA ILE A 47 12.06 8.14 -34.54
C ILE A 47 11.46 8.81 -35.79
N GLU A 48 10.13 8.84 -35.88
CA GLU A 48 9.43 9.47 -37.00
C GLU A 48 9.59 11.00 -36.96
N ASP A 49 9.63 11.65 -38.13
CA ASP A 49 9.87 13.12 -38.24
C ASP A 49 8.86 13.95 -37.41
N GLU A 50 7.60 13.50 -37.34
CA GLU A 50 6.55 14.17 -36.58
C GLU A 50 6.77 14.07 -35.05
N GLU A 51 7.27 12.92 -34.58
CA GLU A 51 7.61 12.72 -33.16
C GLU A 51 8.86 13.54 -32.78
N MET A 52 9.85 13.60 -33.69
CA MET A 52 11.04 14.43 -33.52
C MET A 52 10.70 15.91 -33.34
N GLU A 53 9.86 16.48 -34.23
CA GLU A 53 9.45 17.87 -34.14
C GLU A 53 8.71 18.17 -32.82
N GLN A 54 7.88 17.24 -32.34
CA GLN A 54 7.17 17.39 -31.07
C GLN A 54 8.12 17.43 -29.86
N VAL A 55 9.09 16.51 -29.78
CA VAL A 55 10.03 16.44 -28.66
C VAL A 55 10.96 17.67 -28.63
N ILE A 56 11.42 18.13 -29.79
CA ILE A 56 12.19 19.38 -29.91
C ILE A 56 11.34 20.58 -29.47
N SER A 57 10.09 20.67 -29.94
CA SER A 57 9.18 21.77 -29.58
C SER A 57 8.93 21.83 -28.07
N LEU A 58 8.76 20.70 -27.39
CA LEU A 58 8.58 20.66 -25.93
C LEU A 58 9.82 21.16 -25.18
N PHE A 59 11.01 20.78 -25.66
CA PHE A 59 12.28 21.21 -25.07
C PHE A 59 12.51 22.72 -25.27
N GLU A 60 12.12 23.27 -26.43
CA GLU A 60 12.14 24.71 -26.71
C GLU A 60 11.12 25.49 -25.86
N GLU A 61 9.93 24.92 -25.63
CA GLU A 61 8.94 25.50 -24.73
C GLU A 61 9.46 25.59 -23.29
N GLU A 62 10.10 24.54 -22.76
CA GLU A 62 10.75 24.56 -21.44
C GLU A 62 11.80 25.68 -21.35
N ALA A 63 12.69 25.78 -22.34
CA ALA A 63 13.72 26.81 -22.39
C ALA A 63 13.12 28.22 -22.40
N LYS A 64 12.07 28.42 -23.19
CA LYS A 64 11.37 29.71 -23.33
C LYS A 64 10.73 30.15 -22.02
N VAL A 65 10.05 29.24 -21.31
CA VAL A 65 9.43 29.51 -20.01
C VAL A 65 10.48 30.00 -19.01
N LEU A 66 11.58 29.25 -18.84
CA LEU A 66 12.62 29.58 -17.86
C LEU A 66 13.43 30.83 -18.22
N THR A 67 13.58 31.15 -19.51
CA THR A 67 14.26 32.38 -19.94
C THR A 67 13.43 33.63 -19.65
N GLN A 68 12.10 33.52 -19.75
CA GLN A 68 11.17 34.64 -19.57
C GLN A 68 10.79 34.89 -18.11
N LEU A 69 10.78 33.84 -17.28
CA LEU A 69 10.33 33.89 -15.88
C LEU A 69 11.51 33.93 -14.91
N ARG A 70 11.69 35.06 -14.23
CA ARG A 70 12.73 35.24 -13.20
C ARG A 70 12.10 35.30 -11.82
N GLU A 71 11.95 34.14 -11.19
CA GLU A 71 11.36 34.01 -9.85
C GLU A 71 12.28 33.24 -8.90
N PRO A 72 12.36 33.60 -7.60
CA PRO A 72 13.27 32.94 -6.64
C PRO A 72 13.11 31.42 -6.53
N GLY A 73 11.91 30.90 -6.80
CA GLY A 73 11.60 29.47 -6.77
C GLY A 73 11.80 28.74 -8.10
N LEU A 74 12.35 29.38 -9.12
CA LEU A 74 12.63 28.78 -10.44
C LEU A 74 14.13 28.87 -10.75
N PRO A 75 14.70 27.93 -11.53
CA PRO A 75 16.10 28.01 -11.94
C PRO A 75 16.29 29.13 -12.96
N LYS A 76 17.30 29.98 -12.75
CA LYS A 76 17.61 31.06 -13.69
C LYS A 76 18.22 30.50 -14.99
N VAL A 77 17.64 30.89 -16.13
CA VAL A 77 18.21 30.68 -17.47
C VAL A 77 18.61 32.03 -18.06
N GLU A 78 19.83 32.13 -18.61
CA GLU A 78 20.28 33.32 -19.33
C GLU A 78 19.72 33.34 -20.76
N PRO A 79 19.59 34.50 -21.43
CA PRO A 79 19.04 34.59 -22.78
C PRO A 79 19.71 33.66 -23.82
N GLU A 80 21.00 33.41 -23.66
CA GLU A 80 21.82 32.51 -24.47
C GLU A 80 21.94 31.08 -23.91
N GLY A 81 21.15 30.76 -22.88
CA GLY A 81 21.19 29.48 -22.17
C GLY A 81 20.68 28.29 -22.99
N TYR A 82 19.85 28.54 -24.00
CA TYR A 82 19.44 27.54 -24.99
C TYR A 82 20.26 27.66 -26.27
N PHE A 83 20.84 26.55 -26.73
CA PHE A 83 21.59 26.50 -27.98
C PHE A 83 21.57 25.10 -28.61
N VAL A 84 21.78 25.05 -29.92
CA VAL A 84 21.95 23.81 -30.67
C VAL A 84 23.43 23.60 -30.95
N TRP A 85 23.97 22.44 -30.54
CA TRP A 85 25.37 22.10 -30.69
C TRP A 85 25.58 20.94 -31.66
N SER A 86 26.34 21.17 -32.72
CA SER A 86 26.56 20.22 -33.82
C SER A 86 28.05 19.99 -34.17
N GLU A 87 28.98 20.56 -33.40
CA GLU A 87 30.41 20.41 -33.71
C GLU A 87 30.85 18.94 -33.56
N ALA A 88 31.37 18.36 -34.64
CA ALA A 88 31.85 16.98 -34.72
C ALA A 88 30.78 15.88 -34.50
N ARG A 89 29.50 16.17 -34.77
CA ARG A 89 28.41 15.17 -34.80
C ARG A 89 27.60 15.24 -36.08
N ASP A 90 27.11 14.09 -36.53
CA ASP A 90 26.13 14.00 -37.62
C ASP A 90 24.75 14.53 -37.20
N GLU A 91 24.45 14.54 -35.89
CA GLU A 91 23.16 14.94 -35.31
C GLU A 91 23.34 16.13 -34.35
N PRO A 92 22.53 17.19 -34.48
CA PRO A 92 22.53 18.32 -33.56
C PRO A 92 21.99 17.91 -32.17
N LEU A 93 22.60 18.45 -31.12
CA LEU A 93 22.10 18.35 -29.76
C LEU A 93 21.44 19.65 -29.33
N HIS A 94 20.21 19.59 -28.85
CA HIS A 94 19.55 20.73 -28.24
C HIS A 94 19.96 20.79 -26.76
N CYS A 95 20.51 21.92 -26.32
CA CYS A 95 21.08 22.09 -24.99
C CYS A 95 20.41 23.26 -24.27
N LEU A 96 20.06 23.08 -23.00
CA LEU A 96 19.50 24.11 -22.12
C LEU A 96 20.33 24.19 -20.83
N VAL A 97 20.97 25.34 -20.62
CA VAL A 97 21.81 25.62 -19.45
C VAL A 97 21.07 26.50 -18.46
N MET A 98 21.06 26.09 -17.19
CA MET A 98 20.35 26.75 -16.11
C MET A 98 21.18 26.79 -14.82
N GLU A 99 20.79 27.68 -13.89
CA GLU A 99 21.30 27.72 -12.53
C GLU A 99 21.26 26.33 -11.87
N LYS A 100 22.35 25.95 -11.21
CA LYS A 100 22.33 24.81 -10.30
C LYS A 100 21.72 25.24 -8.97
N ILE A 101 20.55 24.67 -8.65
CA ILE A 101 19.94 24.86 -7.33
C ILE A 101 20.71 24.01 -6.32
N GLU A 102 21.50 24.65 -5.46
CA GLU A 102 22.25 23.95 -4.41
C GLU A 102 21.30 23.57 -3.25
N GLY A 103 21.13 22.27 -3.02
CA GLY A 103 20.14 21.74 -2.08
C GLY A 103 19.94 20.23 -2.21
N ILE A 104 18.84 19.76 -1.64
CA ILE A 104 18.39 18.35 -1.69
C ILE A 104 16.92 18.33 -2.08
N ASN A 105 16.50 17.39 -2.94
CA ASN A 105 15.08 17.29 -3.30
C ASN A 105 14.25 16.78 -2.11
N LEU A 106 12.95 17.09 -2.07
CA LEU A 106 12.11 16.78 -0.92
C LEU A 106 11.94 15.27 -0.66
N SER A 107 12.05 14.43 -1.69
CA SER A 107 12.06 12.97 -1.51
C SER A 107 13.29 12.53 -0.72
N ASP A 108 14.47 12.92 -1.20
CA ASP A 108 15.75 12.59 -0.57
C ASP A 108 15.89 13.28 0.79
N TRP A 109 15.37 14.49 0.96
CA TRP A 109 15.38 15.20 2.24
C TRP A 109 14.57 14.44 3.29
N LEU A 110 13.35 14.01 2.95
CA LEU A 110 12.50 13.27 3.88
C LEU A 110 13.18 11.95 4.31
N GLN A 111 13.81 11.26 3.35
CA GLN A 111 14.48 9.99 3.61
C GLN A 111 15.80 10.13 4.39
N GLN A 112 16.66 11.04 3.96
CA GLN A 112 18.06 11.12 4.41
C GLN A 112 18.23 12.09 5.58
N VAL A 113 17.48 13.20 5.59
CA VAL A 113 17.62 14.27 6.59
C VAL A 113 16.53 14.18 7.65
N HIS A 114 15.29 13.91 7.25
CA HIS A 114 14.15 13.81 8.15
C HIS A 114 13.84 12.37 8.61
N HIS A 115 14.67 11.39 8.23
CA HIS A 115 14.61 9.99 8.66
C HIS A 115 13.23 9.33 8.49
N ASN A 116 12.54 9.60 7.37
CA ASN A 116 11.18 9.15 7.09
C ASN A 116 10.16 9.51 8.19
N GLN A 117 10.40 10.58 8.95
CA GLN A 117 9.41 11.11 9.88
C GLN A 117 8.47 12.07 9.17
N PRO A 118 7.16 12.08 9.48
CA PRO A 118 6.24 13.09 8.98
C PRO A 118 6.64 14.51 9.38
N ILE A 119 6.39 15.49 8.52
CA ILE A 119 6.55 16.91 8.89
C ILE A 119 5.38 17.38 9.78
N GLU A 120 5.66 18.39 10.60
CA GLU A 120 4.67 19.05 11.46
C GLU A 120 3.80 20.05 10.68
N GLU A 121 2.66 20.41 11.27
CA GLU A 121 1.67 21.28 10.63
C GLU A 121 2.22 22.63 10.17
N GLU A 122 2.99 23.31 11.03
CA GLU A 122 3.54 24.63 10.73
C GLU A 122 4.46 24.61 9.51
N GLN A 123 5.25 23.53 9.37
CA GLN A 123 6.12 23.32 8.23
C GLN A 123 5.32 22.98 6.97
N ALA A 124 4.27 22.16 7.10
CA ALA A 124 3.37 21.85 5.99
C ALA A 124 2.70 23.13 5.43
N ILE A 125 2.20 24.02 6.31
CA ILE A 125 1.61 25.30 5.92
C ILE A 125 2.66 26.18 5.21
N ALA A 126 3.86 26.29 5.77
CA ALA A 126 4.92 27.09 5.16
C ALA A 126 5.30 26.60 3.76
N TRP A 127 5.39 25.28 3.57
CA TRP A 127 5.74 24.69 2.27
C TRP A 127 4.59 24.69 1.27
N ILE A 128 3.33 24.49 1.69
CA ILE A 128 2.16 24.74 0.83
C ILE A 128 2.21 26.17 0.32
N THR A 129 2.40 27.14 1.22
CA THR A 129 2.44 28.57 0.88
C THR A 129 3.49 28.86 -0.18
N GLN A 130 4.74 28.40 0.01
CA GLN A 130 5.82 28.59 -0.96
C GLN A 130 5.50 27.95 -2.32
N LEU A 131 5.01 26.71 -2.34
CA LEU A 131 4.69 26.02 -3.59
C LEU A 131 3.55 26.71 -4.34
N VAL A 132 2.50 27.13 -3.64
CA VAL A 132 1.36 27.85 -4.21
C VAL A 132 1.78 29.22 -4.74
N GLU A 133 2.68 29.95 -4.07
CA GLU A 133 3.24 31.20 -4.57
C GLU A 133 4.06 31.00 -5.86
N ILE A 134 4.92 29.97 -5.91
CA ILE A 134 5.74 29.68 -7.09
C ILE A 134 4.83 29.31 -8.28
N ILE A 135 3.87 28.41 -8.06
CA ILE A 135 2.92 27.98 -9.09
C ILE A 135 1.98 29.11 -9.52
N GLY A 136 1.56 29.97 -8.60
CA GLY A 136 0.73 31.13 -8.91
C GLY A 136 1.40 32.05 -9.94
N LYS A 137 2.72 32.28 -9.81
CA LYS A 137 3.48 33.09 -10.77
C LYS A 137 3.63 32.42 -12.14
N LEU A 138 3.77 31.09 -12.19
CA LEU A 138 3.70 30.34 -13.45
C LEU A 138 2.32 30.50 -14.11
N HIS A 139 1.25 30.32 -13.33
CA HIS A 139 -0.13 30.42 -13.81
C HIS A 139 -0.48 31.82 -14.33
N GLN A 140 0.01 32.88 -13.67
CA GLN A 140 -0.12 34.27 -14.12
C GLN A 140 0.57 34.53 -15.47
N ASN A 141 1.64 33.80 -15.77
CA ASN A 141 2.33 33.83 -17.07
C ASN A 141 1.79 32.77 -18.05
N HIS A 142 0.58 32.27 -17.79
CA HIS A 142 -0.11 31.30 -18.64
C HIS A 142 0.65 29.97 -18.79
N CYS A 143 1.47 29.58 -17.82
CA CYS A 143 2.23 28.33 -17.84
C CYS A 143 1.66 27.34 -16.80
N ILE A 144 1.62 26.05 -17.12
CA ILE A 144 1.18 24.96 -16.23
C ILE A 144 2.30 23.92 -16.16
N HIS A 145 2.70 23.50 -14.95
CA HIS A 145 3.92 22.70 -14.75
C HIS A 145 3.75 21.22 -15.09
N ARG A 146 2.64 20.58 -14.67
CA ARG A 146 2.24 19.20 -15.03
C ARG A 146 3.09 18.05 -14.48
N ASP A 147 4.15 18.30 -13.70
CA ASP A 147 4.95 17.22 -13.09
C ASP A 147 5.51 17.61 -11.71
N LEU A 148 4.63 18.13 -10.84
CA LEU A 148 4.99 18.44 -9.47
C LEU A 148 5.00 17.18 -8.60
N LYS A 149 6.16 16.89 -8.02
CA LYS A 149 6.39 15.74 -7.12
C LYS A 149 7.62 16.01 -6.26
N PRO A 150 7.82 15.28 -5.14
CA PRO A 150 8.93 15.53 -4.22
C PRO A 150 10.32 15.51 -4.86
N THR A 151 10.56 14.71 -5.90
CA THR A 151 11.85 14.67 -6.62
C THR A 151 12.12 15.91 -7.46
N ASN A 152 11.07 16.68 -7.80
CA ASN A 152 11.13 17.87 -8.64
C ASN A 152 11.09 19.16 -7.80
N ILE A 153 11.22 19.07 -6.47
CA ILE A 153 11.19 20.21 -5.56
C ILE A 153 12.45 20.15 -4.70
N MET A 154 13.30 21.17 -4.79
CA MET A 154 14.55 21.30 -4.06
C MET A 154 14.38 22.19 -2.82
N LEU A 155 14.88 21.72 -1.68
CA LEU A 155 15.12 22.55 -0.50
C LEU A 155 16.53 23.15 -0.59
N ARG A 156 16.62 24.48 -0.73
CA ARG A 156 17.90 25.20 -0.89
C ARG A 156 18.75 25.13 0.38
N SER A 157 20.06 25.03 0.21
CA SER A 157 21.02 25.10 1.33
C SER A 157 21.11 26.52 1.90
N SER A 158 21.07 26.66 3.23
CA SER A 158 21.04 27.96 3.96
C SER A 158 22.31 28.81 3.82
N THR A 159 23.36 28.32 3.16
CA THR A 159 24.62 29.04 2.96
C THR A 159 24.59 30.12 1.87
N ALA A 160 23.50 30.26 1.11
CA ALA A 160 23.42 31.20 -0.02
C ALA A 160 23.02 32.64 0.34
N GLN A 161 22.65 32.95 1.60
CA GLN A 161 22.15 34.29 1.97
C GLN A 161 23.13 35.19 2.74
N ASN A 162 24.34 34.74 3.08
CA ASN A 162 25.35 35.54 3.80
C ASN A 162 26.49 36.09 2.91
N SER A 163 26.31 36.18 1.60
CA SER A 163 27.23 36.89 0.71
C SER A 163 26.71 38.27 0.31
N ASN A 164 26.32 39.09 1.29
CA ASN A 164 26.15 40.53 1.10
C ASN A 164 26.21 41.29 2.43
N HIS A 165 27.33 41.15 3.16
CA HIS A 165 27.93 42.20 4.00
C HIS A 165 29.12 41.60 4.79
N ASN A 166 30.32 41.78 4.24
CA ASN A 166 31.50 42.27 4.96
C ASN A 166 32.73 42.12 4.06
N GLY A 167 33.26 43.27 3.62
CA GLY A 167 34.58 43.33 3.02
C GLY A 167 35.65 43.14 4.09
N ALA A 168 36.43 42.06 3.96
CA ALA A 168 37.79 41.99 4.49
C ALA A 168 38.62 41.04 3.64
N LYS A 169 39.69 41.58 3.05
CA LYS A 169 40.70 40.86 2.26
C LYS A 169 41.57 39.98 3.16
N GLN A 170 42.05 38.87 2.57
CA GLN A 170 43.39 38.23 2.66
C GLN A 170 43.34 36.72 2.99
N PRO A 171 44.38 35.92 2.62
CA PRO A 171 44.87 35.67 1.27
C PRO A 171 45.02 34.14 0.99
N SER A 172 45.24 33.83 -0.28
CA SER A 172 45.52 32.49 -0.81
C SER A 172 46.76 31.83 -0.20
N LYS A 173 46.67 30.52 0.10
CA LYS A 173 47.81 29.61 0.21
C LYS A 173 47.77 28.60 -0.93
N THR A 174 48.71 28.77 -1.84
CA THR A 174 49.17 27.85 -2.86
C THR A 174 49.79 26.57 -2.27
N TYR A 175 49.36 25.42 -2.80
CA TYR A 175 50.18 24.26 -3.15
C TYR A 175 49.54 23.76 -4.47
N GLY A 176 50.16 23.71 -5.63
CA GLY A 176 51.51 23.24 -5.97
C GLY A 176 51.32 22.03 -6.91
N ASN A 177 51.17 22.30 -8.21
CA ASN A 177 51.08 21.31 -9.30
C ASN A 177 52.29 20.37 -9.37
N LEU A 178 52.09 19.13 -9.83
CA LEU A 178 52.98 18.33 -10.72
C LEU A 178 52.13 17.19 -11.39
N PRO A 179 52.53 16.61 -12.55
CA PRO A 179 51.65 16.37 -13.71
C PRO A 179 51.53 14.90 -14.21
N ILE A 180 50.43 14.67 -14.97
CA ILE A 180 50.15 13.81 -16.15
C ILE A 180 51.10 12.63 -16.50
N GLU A 181 50.60 11.39 -16.61
CA GLU A 181 50.51 10.58 -17.86
C GLU A 181 50.06 9.11 -17.68
N GLU A 182 49.26 8.67 -18.67
CA GLU A 182 49.07 7.31 -19.23
C GLU A 182 48.62 6.11 -18.36
N ALA A 183 47.46 5.54 -18.71
CA ALA A 183 47.35 4.11 -19.06
C ALA A 183 46.00 3.79 -19.71
N SER A 184 46.02 3.56 -21.03
CA SER A 184 45.05 2.72 -21.73
C SER A 184 45.78 1.47 -22.23
N ARG A 185 45.05 0.34 -22.31
CA ARG A 185 45.44 -1.02 -22.76
C ARG A 185 46.02 -1.94 -21.68
N ALA A 186 45.23 -2.95 -21.30
CA ALA A 186 45.38 -4.29 -21.86
C ALA A 186 44.26 -5.21 -21.38
N ASN A 187 43.58 -5.83 -22.35
CA ASN A 187 42.71 -6.99 -22.15
C ASN A 187 43.56 -8.24 -21.85
N ASN A 188 42.86 -9.18 -21.21
CA ASN A 188 42.90 -10.63 -21.43
C ASN A 188 43.86 -11.54 -20.65
N LEU A 189 43.20 -12.62 -20.19
CA LEU A 189 43.68 -13.96 -19.86
C LEU A 189 44.46 -14.06 -18.55
N SER A 190 44.33 -15.09 -17.72
CA SER A 190 43.37 -16.16 -17.52
C SER A 190 43.92 -16.93 -16.30
N SER A 191 43.08 -17.79 -15.73
CA SER A 191 43.47 -19.04 -15.06
C SER A 191 44.09 -19.03 -13.65
N ILE A 192 43.29 -19.61 -12.73
CA ILE A 192 43.61 -20.82 -11.95
C ILE A 192 44.34 -20.64 -10.59
N SER A 193 43.50 -20.77 -9.55
CA SER A 193 43.57 -21.67 -8.38
C SER A 193 44.36 -21.34 -7.10
N ILE A 194 43.56 -21.34 -6.01
CA ILE A 194 43.67 -22.12 -4.74
C ILE A 194 44.89 -21.84 -3.83
N THR A 195 44.65 -21.32 -2.62
CA THR A 195 44.74 -22.07 -1.33
C THR A 195 44.32 -21.21 -0.13
N GLN A 196 43.86 -21.91 0.91
CA GLN A 196 43.26 -21.48 2.18
C GLN A 196 44.29 -20.97 3.23
N GLU A 197 43.72 -20.63 4.41
CA GLU A 197 44.29 -20.53 5.77
C GLU A 197 44.84 -19.15 6.19
N SER A 198 44.69 -18.64 7.42
CA SER A 198 43.94 -19.02 8.63
C SER A 198 44.19 -17.94 9.70
N VAL A 199 43.18 -17.65 10.54
CA VAL A 199 43.26 -17.47 12.01
C VAL A 199 44.15 -16.35 12.62
N ALA A 200 43.50 -15.38 13.32
CA ALA A 200 43.61 -15.12 14.77
C ALA A 200 43.46 -13.64 15.17
N ARG A 201 42.55 -13.37 16.12
CA ARG A 201 42.62 -12.24 17.07
C ARG A 201 43.71 -12.48 18.12
N PRO A 202 44.12 -11.43 18.85
CA PRO A 202 43.89 -11.49 20.30
C PRO A 202 43.46 -10.16 20.96
N GLU A 203 42.89 -10.32 22.14
CA GLU A 203 42.40 -9.31 23.09
C GLU A 203 43.47 -8.82 24.10
N ASN A 204 43.15 -7.68 24.74
CA ASN A 204 43.42 -7.24 26.13
C ASN A 204 44.80 -6.68 26.56
N ASP A 205 44.79 -5.34 26.79
CA ASP A 205 44.95 -4.61 28.08
C ASP A 205 46.25 -4.77 28.94
N PRO A 206 46.57 -3.94 29.97
CA PRO A 206 46.15 -2.58 30.36
C PRO A 206 47.33 -1.64 30.79
N GLU A 207 46.95 -0.43 31.25
CA GLU A 207 47.50 0.30 32.42
C GLU A 207 48.64 1.33 32.25
N LYS A 208 48.34 2.62 32.50
CA LYS A 208 48.67 3.41 33.73
C LYS A 208 48.76 4.92 33.43
N THR A 209 47.79 5.73 33.91
CA THR A 209 47.85 6.63 35.12
C THR A 209 48.74 7.87 34.96
N ARG A 210 48.42 9.09 35.40
CA ARG A 210 47.64 9.52 36.58
C ARG A 210 47.50 11.05 36.65
N GLU A 211 46.56 11.47 37.53
CA GLU A 211 46.55 12.69 38.38
C GLU A 211 46.19 14.03 37.71
N THR A 212 45.32 14.90 38.24
CA THR A 212 44.52 15.08 39.50
C THR A 212 43.65 16.33 39.24
N SER A 213 42.50 16.66 39.83
CA SER A 213 41.94 16.58 41.20
C SER A 213 40.44 16.97 41.10
N ASP A 214 39.49 16.17 41.63
CA ASP A 214 38.79 16.35 42.93
C ASP A 214 38.03 17.69 43.09
N HIS A 215 36.73 17.79 43.44
CA HIS A 215 35.96 17.03 44.43
C HIS A 215 34.43 17.27 44.35
N LYS A 216 33.66 16.21 44.71
CA LYS A 216 32.40 16.09 45.52
C LYS A 216 31.13 16.91 45.16
N GLN A 217 29.99 16.28 44.82
CA GLN A 217 28.95 15.61 45.65
C GLN A 217 28.05 16.59 46.44
N GLU A 218 26.77 16.74 46.05
CA GLU A 218 25.57 16.58 46.92
C GLU A 218 24.24 16.83 46.16
N VAL A 219 23.19 16.21 46.70
CA VAL A 219 21.78 16.21 46.27
C VAL A 219 21.01 17.17 47.19
N GLU A 220 20.18 18.08 46.67
CA GLU A 220 18.77 18.34 47.09
C GLU A 220 18.16 19.62 46.50
N ASN A 221 16.88 19.50 46.12
CA ASN A 221 15.76 20.46 46.14
C ASN A 221 15.95 21.97 45.87
N GLY A 222 15.15 22.50 44.94
CA GLY A 222 14.76 23.90 44.96
C GLY A 222 14.14 24.43 43.67
N LYS A 223 12.81 24.57 43.65
CA LYS A 223 12.09 25.44 42.70
C LYS A 223 12.60 26.88 42.80
N ASN A 224 12.80 27.56 41.67
CA ASN A 224 12.05 28.76 41.27
C ASN A 224 12.69 29.49 40.07
N HIS A 225 11.81 29.84 39.12
CA HIS A 225 11.80 31.04 38.28
C HIS A 225 13.10 31.56 37.65
N ILE A 226 13.18 31.47 36.31
CA ILE A 226 13.73 32.56 35.49
C ILE A 226 12.81 32.80 34.28
N ASP A 227 12.65 34.09 34.01
CA ASP A 227 11.72 34.83 33.17
C ASP A 227 11.38 34.32 31.76
N HIS A 228 10.09 34.48 31.45
CA HIS A 228 9.61 34.73 30.10
C HIS A 228 10.18 36.07 29.59
N GLN A 229 11.15 36.01 28.69
CA GLN A 229 11.33 37.07 27.70
C GLN A 229 10.98 36.53 26.31
N GLN A 230 9.86 37.03 25.80
CA GLN A 230 9.45 36.92 24.40
C GLN A 230 10.52 37.54 23.49
N HIS A 231 11.24 36.70 22.77
CA HIS A 231 11.73 37.03 21.44
C HIS A 231 11.24 35.95 20.48
N SER A 232 10.20 36.27 19.70
CA SER A 232 9.73 35.46 18.58
C SER A 232 10.78 35.47 17.47
N GLN A 233 11.74 34.55 17.51
CA GLN A 233 12.48 34.18 16.32
C GLN A 233 11.53 33.40 15.41
N LYS A 234 11.18 33.97 14.25
CA LYS A 234 10.50 33.24 13.17
C LYS A 234 11.36 32.03 12.81
N GLN A 235 10.85 30.83 13.04
CA GLN A 235 11.48 29.60 12.59
C GLN A 235 11.41 29.57 11.06
N GLU A 236 12.57 29.60 10.37
CA GLU A 236 12.64 29.56 8.92
C GLU A 236 12.72 28.12 8.42
N TRP A 237 11.66 27.64 7.74
CA TRP A 237 11.53 26.27 7.22
C TRP A 237 12.30 25.99 5.91
N GLY A 238 13.28 26.84 5.58
CA GLY A 238 14.04 26.79 4.32
C GLY A 238 13.26 27.25 3.08
N GLN A 239 13.98 27.47 1.98
CA GLN A 239 13.41 27.96 0.71
C GLN A 239 13.29 26.83 -0.31
N LEU A 240 12.09 26.67 -0.87
CA LEU A 240 11.80 25.70 -1.94
C LEU A 240 12.06 26.30 -3.32
N ALA A 241 12.53 25.47 -4.24
CA ALA A 241 12.62 25.78 -5.66
C ALA A 241 12.18 24.57 -6.49
N LEU A 242 11.45 24.81 -7.58
CA LEU A 242 11.09 23.78 -8.53
C LEU A 242 12.27 23.48 -9.45
N ILE A 243 12.43 22.21 -9.79
CA ILE A 243 13.36 21.74 -10.80
C ILE A 243 12.58 20.86 -11.78
N ASP A 244 13.06 20.83 -13.03
CA ASP A 244 12.48 20.07 -14.14
C ASP A 244 11.14 20.59 -14.70
N PHE A 245 11.21 21.26 -15.86
CA PHE A 245 10.07 21.88 -16.54
C PHE A 245 9.72 21.14 -17.84
N GLY A 246 10.23 19.92 -18.06
CA GLY A 246 10.06 19.17 -19.32
C GLY A 246 8.61 18.80 -19.67
N ALA A 247 7.69 18.90 -18.70
CA ALA A 247 6.25 18.72 -18.93
C ALA A 247 5.47 20.06 -19.04
N THR A 248 6.13 21.19 -18.84
CA THR A 248 5.51 22.52 -18.74
C THR A 248 4.96 22.98 -20.09
N ARG A 249 3.80 23.64 -20.10
CA ARG A 249 3.20 24.16 -21.33
C ARG A 249 2.66 25.57 -21.18
N GLN A 250 2.87 26.41 -22.18
CA GLN A 250 2.28 27.74 -22.29
C GLN A 250 0.87 27.64 -22.90
N VAL A 251 -0.14 28.23 -22.26
CA VAL A 251 -1.55 28.03 -22.61
C VAL A 251 -2.28 29.37 -22.73
N THR A 252 -2.60 29.81 -23.96
CA THR A 252 -3.36 31.06 -24.16
C THR A 252 -4.85 30.90 -23.82
N GLU A 253 -5.56 31.98 -23.45
CA GLU A 253 -7.00 31.92 -23.15
C GLU A 253 -7.85 31.44 -24.34
N THR A 254 -7.42 31.74 -25.56
CA THR A 254 -8.04 31.23 -26.80
C THR A 254 -7.78 29.73 -26.98
N TYR A 255 -6.61 29.24 -26.57
CA TYR A 255 -6.23 27.83 -26.60
C TYR A 255 -6.99 26.99 -25.56
N LEU A 256 -7.20 27.51 -24.34
CA LEU A 256 -8.07 26.86 -23.33
C LEU A 256 -9.52 26.71 -23.81
N ARG A 257 -10.05 27.71 -24.55
CA ARG A 257 -11.41 27.68 -25.10
C ARG A 257 -11.55 26.85 -26.39
N GLN A 258 -10.47 26.68 -27.16
CA GLN A 258 -10.48 25.90 -28.42
C GLN A 258 -10.16 24.41 -28.22
N PHE A 259 -9.60 24.02 -27.08
CA PHE A 259 -9.08 22.67 -26.81
C PHE A 259 -9.68 21.99 -25.58
N GLU A 260 -10.90 22.37 -25.15
CA GLU A 260 -11.71 21.51 -24.28
C GLU A 260 -11.93 20.15 -24.98
N GLY A 261 -11.26 19.10 -24.49
CA GLY A 261 -11.52 17.70 -24.88
C GLY A 261 -10.68 17.11 -26.03
N LYS A 262 -9.39 17.44 -26.15
CA LYS A 262 -8.45 16.69 -27.03
C LYS A 262 -7.26 16.11 -26.27
N ASP A 263 -6.91 14.87 -26.62
CA ASP A 263 -5.83 14.07 -26.03
C ASP A 263 -4.44 14.64 -26.37
N VAL A 264 -3.59 14.76 -25.34
CA VAL A 264 -2.15 15.04 -25.47
C VAL A 264 -1.42 13.99 -24.63
N THR A 265 -0.34 13.40 -25.17
CA THR A 265 0.54 12.46 -24.47
C THR A 265 1.07 13.09 -23.17
N GLY A 266 0.53 12.64 -22.03
CA GLY A 266 0.87 13.15 -20.71
C GLY A 266 2.00 12.36 -20.07
N MET A 267 2.98 13.06 -19.47
CA MET A 267 3.88 12.43 -18.49
C MET A 267 3.05 12.04 -17.26
N ILE A 268 3.14 10.76 -16.89
CA ILE A 268 2.41 10.17 -15.77
C ILE A 268 3.39 9.90 -14.64
N SER A 269 3.19 10.59 -13.51
CA SER A 269 3.86 10.35 -12.24
C SER A 269 2.89 9.63 -11.32
N GLN A 270 3.18 8.35 -11.06
CA GLN A 270 2.35 7.49 -10.22
C GLN A 270 2.07 8.16 -8.88
N GLY A 271 0.79 8.27 -8.54
CA GLY A 271 0.38 8.88 -7.27
C GLY A 271 0.49 10.40 -7.20
N TYR A 272 0.91 11.13 -8.23
CA TYR A 272 0.96 12.61 -8.22
C TYR A 272 0.17 13.24 -9.37
N THR A 273 0.08 12.55 -10.52
CA THR A 273 -0.73 13.00 -11.66
C THR A 273 -2.23 13.01 -11.33
N SER A 274 -2.91 14.09 -11.69
CA SER A 274 -4.34 14.25 -11.48
C SER A 274 -5.18 13.46 -12.49
N PRO A 275 -6.42 13.07 -12.16
CA PRO A 275 -7.28 12.28 -13.05
C PRO A 275 -7.48 12.92 -14.44
N GLU A 276 -7.71 14.23 -14.51
CA GLU A 276 -7.90 14.91 -15.78
C GLU A 276 -6.60 14.97 -16.61
N GLN A 277 -5.43 15.01 -15.96
CA GLN A 277 -4.16 14.94 -16.67
C GLN A 277 -3.89 13.52 -17.20
N TYR A 278 -4.36 12.46 -16.52
CA TYR A 278 -4.40 11.10 -17.07
C TYR A 278 -5.27 11.01 -18.33
N GLU A 279 -6.35 11.79 -18.38
CA GLU A 279 -7.22 11.93 -19.56
C GLU A 279 -6.65 12.91 -20.62
N GLY A 280 -5.38 13.31 -20.52
CA GLY A 280 -4.74 14.20 -21.46
C GLY A 280 -5.17 15.68 -21.38
N LYS A 281 -5.97 16.07 -20.39
CA LYS A 281 -6.43 17.45 -20.21
C LYS A 281 -5.36 18.32 -19.56
N ILE A 282 -5.29 19.57 -19.99
CA ILE A 282 -4.33 20.56 -19.48
C ILE A 282 -5.10 21.59 -18.66
N THR A 283 -4.94 21.55 -17.33
CA THR A 283 -5.64 22.47 -16.41
C THR A 283 -4.69 22.96 -15.31
N ARG A 284 -4.91 24.19 -14.83
CA ARG A 284 -4.15 24.74 -13.67
C ARG A 284 -4.42 23.93 -12.40
N GLN A 285 -5.62 23.37 -12.31
CA GLN A 285 -6.09 22.55 -11.22
C GLN A 285 -5.28 21.26 -11.07
N SER A 286 -4.61 20.80 -12.15
CA SER A 286 -3.71 19.65 -12.12
C SER A 286 -2.47 19.92 -11.25
N ASP A 287 -1.91 21.14 -11.30
CA ASP A 287 -0.79 21.53 -10.42
C ASP A 287 -1.23 21.63 -8.95
N VAL A 288 -2.45 22.13 -8.67
CA VAL A 288 -3.02 22.19 -7.31
C VAL A 288 -3.14 20.79 -6.70
N PHE A 289 -3.62 19.82 -7.49
CA PHE A 289 -3.71 18.42 -7.08
C PHE A 289 -2.33 17.84 -6.76
N ALA A 290 -1.35 18.09 -7.62
CA ALA A 290 0.00 17.57 -7.47
C ALA A 290 0.74 18.18 -6.25
N ILE A 291 0.53 19.47 -5.94
CA ILE A 291 1.00 20.08 -4.69
C ILE A 291 0.44 19.32 -3.50
N ALA A 292 -0.88 19.10 -3.46
CA ALA A 292 -1.50 18.46 -2.31
C ALA A 292 -1.03 17.01 -2.13
N ARG A 293 -0.83 16.25 -3.22
CA ARG A 293 -0.23 14.90 -3.15
C ARG A 293 1.21 14.93 -2.64
N THR A 294 1.99 15.94 -3.04
CA THR A 294 3.33 16.18 -2.49
C THR A 294 3.29 16.45 -0.98
N ILE A 295 2.32 17.24 -0.51
CA ILE A 295 2.18 17.51 0.92
C ILE A 295 1.73 16.27 1.68
N VAL A 296 0.80 15.47 1.14
CA VAL A 296 0.42 14.18 1.71
C VAL A 296 1.65 13.29 1.90
N TYR A 297 2.53 13.20 0.90
CA TYR A 297 3.78 12.44 1.04
C TYR A 297 4.59 12.90 2.26
N LEU A 298 4.73 14.20 2.47
CA LEU A 298 5.55 14.77 3.55
C LEU A 298 4.90 14.63 4.93
N VAL A 299 3.58 14.81 5.05
CA VAL A 299 2.86 14.71 6.34
C VAL A 299 2.50 13.28 6.71
N THR A 300 2.72 12.31 5.82
CA THR A 300 2.50 10.87 6.11
C THR A 300 3.79 10.05 6.08
N ALA A 301 4.87 10.59 5.49
CA ALA A 301 6.07 9.86 5.10
C ALA A 301 5.80 8.62 4.23
N LYS A 302 4.69 8.61 3.48
CA LYS A 302 4.27 7.51 2.62
C LYS A 302 4.00 8.00 1.21
N ASP A 303 4.44 7.22 0.23
CA ASP A 303 4.15 7.50 -1.17
C ASP A 303 2.62 7.50 -1.40
N PRO A 304 2.02 8.59 -1.90
CA PRO A 304 0.58 8.67 -2.12
C PRO A 304 0.05 7.62 -3.11
N GLY A 305 0.87 7.12 -4.03
CA GLY A 305 0.54 6.00 -4.92
C GLY A 305 0.34 4.67 -4.20
N ASN A 306 0.89 4.54 -2.98
CA ASN A 306 0.77 3.36 -2.13
C ASN A 306 -0.36 3.49 -1.08
N LEU A 307 -0.94 4.68 -0.94
CA LEU A 307 -2.03 4.93 0.00
C LEU A 307 -3.38 4.44 -0.57
N PRO A 308 -4.25 3.85 0.28
CA PRO A 308 -5.55 3.37 -0.16
C PRO A 308 -6.44 4.51 -0.64
N THR A 309 -7.35 4.18 -1.54
CA THR A 309 -8.37 5.11 -2.06
C THR A 309 -9.73 4.54 -1.76
N ASP A 310 -10.66 5.39 -1.31
CA ASP A 310 -12.04 5.01 -1.09
C ASP A 310 -12.66 4.51 -2.42
N PRO A 311 -13.15 3.26 -2.48
CA PRO A 311 -13.63 2.66 -3.73
C PRO A 311 -14.85 3.33 -4.36
N GLN A 312 -15.62 4.11 -3.60
CA GLN A 312 -16.85 4.74 -4.05
C GLN A 312 -16.64 6.19 -4.51
N SER A 313 -15.86 6.96 -3.75
CA SER A 313 -15.61 8.38 -3.97
C SER A 313 -14.30 8.67 -4.71
N GLY A 314 -13.39 7.69 -4.80
CA GLY A 314 -12.07 7.89 -5.37
C GLY A 314 -11.15 8.77 -4.52
N ARG A 315 -11.52 9.07 -3.26
CA ARG A 315 -10.75 9.92 -2.35
C ARG A 315 -9.58 9.15 -1.73
N LEU A 316 -8.40 9.76 -1.70
CA LEU A 316 -7.25 9.19 -1.02
C LEU A 316 -7.50 9.11 0.49
N MET A 317 -7.25 7.95 1.09
CA MET A 317 -7.43 7.71 2.53
C MET A 317 -6.09 7.89 3.25
N TRP A 318 -5.69 9.14 3.50
CA TRP A 318 -4.35 9.46 4.05
C TRP A 318 -4.36 10.01 5.48
N ARG A 319 -5.48 10.59 5.94
CA ARG A 319 -5.55 11.35 7.21
C ARG A 319 -5.08 10.59 8.44
N HIS A 320 -5.33 9.29 8.51
CA HIS A 320 -4.94 8.45 9.65
C HIS A 320 -3.42 8.24 9.77
N HIS A 321 -2.66 8.57 8.72
CA HIS A 321 -1.20 8.62 8.75
C HIS A 321 -0.64 10.01 9.07
N ALA A 322 -1.50 11.01 9.21
CA ALA A 322 -1.15 12.40 9.48
C ALA A 322 -1.96 12.95 10.66
N THR A 323 -1.95 12.26 11.81
CA THR A 323 -2.72 12.67 12.99
C THR A 323 -2.19 13.94 13.66
N GLN A 324 -0.97 14.36 13.30
CA GLN A 324 -0.30 15.55 13.82
C GLN A 324 -0.76 16.87 13.18
N ILE A 325 -1.57 16.82 12.11
CA ILE A 325 -2.16 18.01 11.51
C ILE A 325 -3.63 18.16 11.90
N SER A 326 -4.09 19.40 12.00
CA SER A 326 -5.46 19.77 12.31
C SER A 326 -6.42 19.30 11.23
N LYS A 327 -7.66 19.10 11.66
CA LYS A 327 -8.77 18.80 10.75
C LYS A 327 -8.92 19.86 9.66
N THR A 328 -8.76 21.13 9.99
CA THR A 328 -8.93 22.26 9.05
C THR A 328 -7.90 22.21 7.93
N LEU A 329 -6.61 21.98 8.25
CA LEU A 329 -5.59 21.82 7.23
C LEU A 329 -5.81 20.55 6.40
N ALA A 330 -6.20 19.45 7.03
CA ALA A 330 -6.52 18.21 6.34
C ALA A 330 -7.73 18.35 5.38
N ASP A 331 -8.74 19.15 5.75
CA ASP A 331 -9.89 19.49 4.91
C ASP A 331 -9.45 20.26 3.66
N LEU A 332 -8.57 21.27 3.81
CA LEU A 332 -8.01 22.01 2.67
C LEU A 332 -7.19 21.11 1.73
N ILE A 333 -6.33 20.25 2.28
CA ILE A 333 -5.50 19.33 1.48
C ILE A 333 -6.38 18.35 0.69
N ASP A 334 -7.46 17.84 1.28
CA ASP A 334 -8.41 16.98 0.56
C ASP A 334 -9.18 17.71 -0.54
N GLU A 335 -9.56 18.97 -0.32
CA GLU A 335 -10.20 19.80 -1.34
C GLU A 335 -9.26 20.07 -2.52
N MET A 336 -7.98 20.37 -2.25
CA MET A 336 -6.95 20.52 -3.29
C MET A 336 -6.76 19.24 -4.11
N MET A 337 -7.04 18.05 -3.55
CA MET A 337 -7.00 16.76 -4.25
C MET A 337 -8.37 16.25 -4.71
N ALA A 338 -9.40 17.10 -4.74
CA ALA A 338 -10.73 16.67 -5.16
C ALA A 338 -10.68 16.05 -6.57
N ASN A 339 -11.43 14.95 -6.78
CA ASN A 339 -11.39 14.19 -8.03
C ASN A 339 -11.76 15.06 -9.25
N LEU A 340 -12.75 15.94 -9.08
CA LEU A 340 -13.20 16.87 -10.11
C LEU A 340 -12.46 18.22 -10.00
N PRO A 341 -11.83 18.73 -11.09
CA PRO A 341 -11.08 19.99 -11.07
C PRO A 341 -11.87 21.20 -10.55
N GLN A 342 -13.15 21.29 -10.86
CA GLN A 342 -14.04 22.37 -10.42
C GLN A 342 -14.35 22.35 -8.92
N CYS A 343 -14.05 21.24 -8.23
CA CYS A 343 -14.22 21.10 -6.78
C CYS A 343 -12.95 21.43 -6.00
N ARG A 344 -11.85 21.77 -6.69
CA ARG A 344 -10.60 22.25 -6.07
C ARG A 344 -10.67 23.77 -5.89
N PRO A 345 -9.82 24.39 -5.05
CA PRO A 345 -9.63 25.82 -5.06
C PRO A 345 -9.30 26.30 -6.48
N GLN A 346 -10.04 27.30 -6.97
CA GLN A 346 -9.97 27.68 -8.39
C GLN A 346 -8.75 28.56 -8.72
N THR A 347 -8.18 29.21 -7.71
CA THR A 347 -6.97 30.04 -7.86
C THR A 347 -5.99 29.78 -6.71
N THR A 348 -4.73 30.11 -6.93
CA THR A 348 -3.69 30.04 -5.90
C THR A 348 -3.98 31.03 -4.76
N GLU A 349 -4.61 32.16 -5.06
CA GLU A 349 -5.01 33.17 -4.09
C GLU A 349 -6.06 32.65 -3.09
N ASP A 350 -7.02 31.82 -3.52
CA ASP A 350 -8.01 31.18 -2.63
C ASP A 350 -7.31 30.30 -1.58
N ILE A 351 -6.29 29.54 -1.98
CA ILE A 351 -5.52 28.70 -1.06
C ILE A 351 -4.75 29.57 -0.05
N LEU A 352 -4.09 30.64 -0.52
CA LEU A 352 -3.33 31.55 0.33
C LEU A 352 -4.23 32.30 1.34
N GLU A 353 -5.43 32.71 0.92
CA GLU A 353 -6.41 33.35 1.81
C GLU A 353 -6.86 32.39 2.92
N ARG A 354 -7.16 31.13 2.57
CA ARG A 354 -7.56 30.11 3.55
C ARG A 354 -6.46 29.79 4.57
N LEU A 355 -5.20 29.68 4.12
CA LEU A 355 -4.05 29.50 5.01
C LEU A 355 -3.80 30.72 5.92
N THR A 356 -4.06 31.93 5.42
CA THR A 356 -3.96 33.16 6.22
C THR A 356 -5.05 33.22 7.29
N ASN A 357 -6.29 32.90 6.93
CA ASN A 357 -7.42 32.86 7.85
C ASN A 357 -7.22 31.78 8.93
N TYR A 358 -6.63 30.63 8.58
CA TYR A 358 -6.24 29.60 9.54
C TYR A 358 -5.29 30.15 10.62
N ASN A 359 -4.19 30.80 10.19
CA ASN A 359 -3.21 31.37 11.13
C ASN A 359 -3.83 32.45 12.04
N GLN A 360 -4.76 33.26 11.52
CA GLN A 360 -5.47 34.28 12.31
C GLN A 360 -6.44 33.66 13.33
N GLN A 361 -7.13 32.57 12.97
CA GLN A 361 -8.03 31.85 13.89
C GLN A 361 -7.25 31.19 15.03
N VAL A 362 -6.13 30.53 14.73
CA VAL A 362 -5.24 29.93 15.74
C VAL A 362 -4.68 31.01 16.67
N GLN A 363 -4.27 32.16 16.14
CA GLN A 363 -3.82 33.29 16.97
C GLN A 363 -4.94 33.88 17.84
N ALA A 364 -6.15 34.02 17.30
CA ALA A 364 -7.31 34.53 18.05
C ALA A 364 -7.78 33.56 19.15
N GLU A 365 -7.69 32.25 18.95
CA GLU A 365 -8.00 31.24 19.98
C GLU A 365 -6.97 31.25 21.12
N VAL A 366 -5.68 31.45 20.80
CA VAL A 366 -4.59 31.62 21.78
C VAL A 366 -4.71 32.94 22.55
N GLU A 367 -5.18 34.02 21.92
CA GLU A 367 -5.45 35.31 22.58
C GLU A 367 -6.74 35.27 23.42
N SER A 368 -7.79 34.57 22.98
CA SER A 368 -9.06 34.46 23.71
C SER A 368 -8.97 33.61 24.99
N THR A 369 -7.94 32.77 25.12
CA THR A 369 -7.69 31.92 26.28
C THR A 369 -6.85 32.60 27.37
N GLN A 370 -6.29 33.80 27.11
CA GLN A 370 -5.53 34.57 28.09
C GLN A 370 -6.36 35.57 28.93
N ASP A 371 -7.64 35.81 28.59
CA ASP A 371 -8.43 36.89 29.20
C ASP A 371 -9.57 36.42 30.15
N LYS A 372 -9.46 35.21 30.71
CA LYS A 372 -10.34 34.76 31.81
C LYS A 372 -9.54 34.49 33.07
N GLN A 373 -9.26 35.55 33.83
CA GLN A 373 -8.93 35.45 35.25
C GLN A 373 -10.19 35.03 36.05
N PRO A 374 -10.10 34.01 36.93
CA PRO A 374 -11.22 33.60 37.78
C PRO A 374 -11.36 34.53 39.00
N THR A 375 -12.55 35.10 39.20
CA THR A 375 -12.95 35.78 40.44
C THR A 375 -13.34 34.77 41.53
N PRO A 376 -13.02 35.03 42.82
CA PRO A 376 -13.26 34.09 43.92
C PRO A 376 -14.55 34.39 44.70
N ALA A 377 -15.33 33.35 45.04
CA ALA A 377 -16.32 33.24 46.14
C ALA A 377 -17.42 32.21 45.77
N THR A 378 -18.02 31.36 46.62
CA THR A 378 -17.78 30.81 47.96
C THR A 378 -18.79 29.65 48.11
N THR A 379 -18.38 28.54 48.73
CA THR A 379 -19.18 27.58 49.55
C THR A 379 -20.38 26.80 48.98
N ASN A 380 -20.18 25.47 49.08
CA ASN A 380 -21.05 24.45 49.72
C ASN A 380 -22.32 23.94 49.01
N TYR A 381 -22.21 22.71 48.49
CA TYR A 381 -23.02 21.55 48.92
C TYR A 381 -22.12 20.30 48.82
N LEU A 382 -21.62 19.78 49.95
CA LEU A 382 -21.94 18.46 50.54
C LEU A 382 -21.95 17.34 49.48
N SER A 383 -20.87 16.56 49.31
CA SER A 383 -20.51 15.38 50.12
C SER A 383 -21.68 14.42 50.34
N ASP A 384 -21.71 13.31 49.59
CA ASP A 384 -22.00 11.98 50.14
C ASP A 384 -21.66 10.84 49.17
N LEU A 385 -20.91 9.87 49.74
CA LEU A 385 -20.69 8.47 49.36
C LEU A 385 -19.44 8.05 48.51
N PRO A 386 -18.86 6.86 48.85
CA PRO A 386 -17.40 6.69 48.99
C PRO A 386 -16.86 5.38 48.35
N PHE A 387 -15.87 5.46 47.45
CA PHE A 387 -15.15 4.24 47.03
C PHE A 387 -13.68 4.45 46.64
N GLN A 388 -12.91 5.23 47.43
CA GLN A 388 -11.45 5.27 47.28
C GLN A 388 -10.67 5.07 48.58
N GLN A 389 -11.13 4.13 49.42
CA GLN A 389 -10.38 3.68 50.60
C GLN A 389 -10.24 2.15 50.71
N LYS A 390 -9.99 1.46 49.58
CA LYS A 390 -9.69 0.01 49.63
C LYS A 390 -8.63 -0.52 48.66
N ILE A 391 -7.68 0.30 48.21
CA ILE A 391 -6.48 -0.19 47.51
C ILE A 391 -5.21 0.46 48.09
N GLN A 392 -5.00 0.33 49.41
CA GLN A 392 -3.66 0.45 50.01
C GLN A 392 -3.38 -0.59 51.12
N ASN A 393 -4.28 -1.55 51.36
CA ASN A 393 -4.10 -2.62 52.37
C ASN A 393 -3.95 -4.03 51.76
N PHE A 394 -3.21 -4.17 50.66
CA PHE A 394 -2.77 -5.49 50.15
C PHE A 394 -1.26 -5.51 49.81
N LYS A 395 -0.44 -4.77 50.57
CA LYS A 395 0.99 -5.07 50.74
C LYS A 395 1.21 -5.63 52.14
N GLY A 396 1.06 -6.94 52.29
CA GLY A 396 1.37 -7.62 53.54
C GLY A 396 0.87 -9.06 53.54
N LYS A 397 1.82 -10.00 53.62
CA LYS A 397 1.68 -11.47 53.68
C LYS A 397 1.61 -12.22 52.35
N TYR A 398 2.79 -12.36 51.72
CA TYR A 398 3.23 -13.68 51.26
C TYR A 398 4.60 -13.94 51.87
N GLN A 399 4.64 -14.84 52.86
CA GLN A 399 5.88 -15.45 53.32
C GLN A 399 6.23 -16.56 52.33
N GLU A 400 7.32 -16.37 51.58
CA GLU A 400 7.99 -17.46 50.90
C GLU A 400 8.45 -18.51 51.93
N THR A 401 7.89 -19.71 51.85
CA THR A 401 8.52 -20.89 52.42
C THR A 401 9.06 -21.72 51.26
N THR A 402 10.34 -21.51 50.96
CA THR A 402 11.10 -22.37 50.05
C THR A 402 11.45 -23.67 50.77
N PRO A 403 11.16 -24.87 50.21
CA PRO A 403 11.84 -26.07 50.62
C PRO A 403 13.22 -26.09 49.96
N LYS A 404 14.26 -26.21 50.78
CA LYS A 404 15.63 -26.50 50.33
C LYS A 404 15.64 -27.86 49.61
N VAL A 405 16.02 -27.88 48.34
CA VAL A 405 16.45 -29.09 47.64
C VAL A 405 17.88 -28.89 47.15
N ASN A 406 18.77 -29.74 47.66
CA ASN A 406 20.20 -29.76 47.36
C ASN A 406 20.47 -30.23 45.92
N LYS A 407 21.56 -29.69 45.36
CA LYS A 407 22.22 -30.11 44.11
C LYS A 407 22.43 -31.63 44.05
N TRP A 408 21.77 -32.32 43.11
CA TRP A 408 22.36 -33.45 42.37
C TRP A 408 21.48 -33.91 41.18
N LEU A 409 22.17 -34.26 40.07
CA LEU A 409 21.71 -34.91 38.81
C LEU A 409 20.84 -34.04 37.89
N GLY A 410 21.04 -34.00 36.57
CA GLY A 410 21.49 -35.08 35.69
C GLY A 410 20.36 -35.33 34.69
N LYS A 411 20.70 -35.47 33.40
CA LYS A 411 19.83 -35.84 32.27
C LYS A 411 18.58 -36.62 32.66
N ILE A 412 17.39 -36.09 32.37
CA ILE A 412 16.05 -36.73 32.15
C ILE A 412 15.13 -35.56 31.72
N SER A 413 14.13 -35.64 30.85
CA SER A 413 13.78 -36.43 29.68
C SER A 413 12.61 -35.69 29.02
N LEU A 414 12.43 -35.89 27.72
CA LEU A 414 11.57 -35.15 26.77
C LEU A 414 10.06 -35.44 26.93
N LEU A 415 9.51 -35.47 28.15
CA LEU A 415 8.14 -35.99 28.39
C LEU A 415 7.19 -35.16 29.27
N THR A 416 7.52 -33.93 29.68
CA THR A 416 6.61 -33.11 30.51
C THR A 416 5.91 -31.95 29.78
N LEU A 417 6.27 -31.65 28.53
CA LEU A 417 5.54 -30.64 27.73
C LEU A 417 4.20 -31.16 27.17
N GLY A 418 4.02 -32.49 27.08
CA GLY A 418 2.75 -33.09 26.65
C GLY A 418 1.63 -33.02 27.71
N ALA A 419 1.95 -32.86 28.98
CA ALA A 419 0.95 -32.82 30.06
C ALA A 419 0.36 -31.42 30.30
N ILE A 420 1.08 -30.36 29.96
CA ILE A 420 0.58 -28.98 30.09
C ILE A 420 -0.40 -28.65 28.94
N ALA A 421 -0.19 -29.21 27.74
CA ALA A 421 -1.11 -29.05 26.61
C ALA A 421 -2.50 -29.68 26.86
N VAL A 422 -2.59 -30.70 27.72
CA VAL A 422 -3.86 -31.35 28.09
C VAL A 422 -4.57 -30.63 29.25
N LEU A 423 -3.84 -29.91 30.10
CA LEU A 423 -4.41 -29.20 31.26
C LEU A 423 -5.05 -27.85 30.92
N ILE A 424 -4.74 -27.25 29.76
CA ILE A 424 -5.42 -26.03 29.27
C ILE A 424 -6.84 -26.34 28.75
N ALA A 425 -7.18 -27.62 28.50
CA ALA A 425 -8.51 -28.04 28.06
C ALA A 425 -9.55 -28.22 29.19
N ILE A 426 -9.21 -27.94 30.45
CA ILE A 426 -10.07 -28.20 31.63
C ILE A 426 -10.32 -26.93 32.46
N LEU A 427 -10.21 -25.74 31.86
CA LEU A 427 -10.63 -24.51 32.53
C LEU A 427 -12.14 -24.32 32.37
N PRO A 428 -12.91 -24.07 33.45
CA PRO A 428 -14.31 -23.74 33.34
C PRO A 428 -14.46 -22.43 32.55
N GLU A 429 -15.31 -22.44 31.52
CA GLU A 429 -15.63 -21.26 30.70
C GLU A 429 -16.03 -20.11 31.63
N ALA A 430 -15.22 -19.04 31.65
CA ALA A 430 -15.72 -17.73 32.06
C ALA A 430 -16.89 -17.37 31.13
N PRO A 431 -17.88 -16.58 31.58
CA PRO A 431 -18.94 -16.10 30.70
C PRO A 431 -18.35 -15.55 29.41
N THR A 432 -19.04 -15.80 28.29
CA THR A 432 -18.68 -15.42 26.91
C THR A 432 -18.63 -13.90 26.75
N THR A 433 -17.63 -13.29 27.36
CA THR A 433 -17.25 -11.91 27.17
C THR A 433 -16.09 -11.89 26.20
N CYS A 434 -16.17 -11.04 25.18
CA CYS A 434 -15.02 -10.73 24.33
C CYS A 434 -13.77 -10.51 25.22
N PRO A 435 -12.60 -11.07 24.88
CA PRO A 435 -11.39 -10.85 25.65
C PRO A 435 -10.96 -9.40 25.45
N LEU A 436 -11.49 -8.49 26.27
CA LEU A 436 -11.23 -7.05 26.19
C LEU A 436 -9.76 -6.77 26.48
N LYS A 437 -8.94 -6.72 25.44
CA LYS A 437 -7.55 -6.28 25.52
C LYS A 437 -7.24 -5.40 24.32
N LEU A 438 -7.26 -4.10 24.56
CA LEU A 438 -6.90 -3.10 23.55
C LEU A 438 -5.47 -3.30 23.03
N ASN A 439 -5.28 -3.06 21.74
CA ASN A 439 -4.02 -3.09 21.01
C ASN A 439 -3.32 -4.46 21.00
N ASP A 440 -4.07 -5.55 21.00
CA ASP A 440 -3.52 -6.89 20.80
C ASP A 440 -3.73 -7.45 19.38
N ASN A 441 -4.30 -6.62 18.50
CA ASN A 441 -4.67 -6.90 17.11
C ASN A 441 -5.87 -7.85 16.96
N LEU A 442 -6.69 -8.00 18.00
CA LEU A 442 -7.93 -8.76 17.98
C LEU A 442 -9.07 -7.85 18.48
N SER A 443 -10.21 -7.86 17.81
CA SER A 443 -11.38 -7.11 18.27
C SER A 443 -12.69 -7.83 18.03
N CYS A 444 -13.57 -7.81 19.02
CA CYS A 444 -14.98 -8.15 18.84
C CYS A 444 -15.88 -6.90 18.72
N GLY A 445 -15.33 -5.70 18.84
CA GLY A 445 -16.07 -4.44 18.77
C GLY A 445 -15.56 -3.32 19.66
N GLU A 446 -14.53 -3.59 20.46
CA GLU A 446 -13.93 -2.66 21.43
C GLU A 446 -12.84 -1.75 20.83
N GLU A 447 -12.34 -2.06 19.63
CA GLU A 447 -11.36 -1.23 18.91
C GLU A 447 -11.64 -1.19 17.41
N ILE A 448 -11.22 -0.11 16.75
CA ILE A 448 -11.35 0.05 15.30
C ILE A 448 -10.14 -0.59 14.63
N MET A 449 -10.38 -1.59 13.79
CA MET A 449 -9.35 -2.34 13.08
C MET A 449 -9.15 -1.83 11.65
N ILE A 450 -10.18 -1.33 10.98
CA ILE A 450 -10.07 -0.84 9.60
C ILE A 450 -9.59 0.62 9.57
N PRO A 451 -8.39 0.93 9.04
CA PRO A 451 -7.87 2.31 9.00
C PRO A 451 -8.74 3.24 8.15
N GLY A 452 -8.98 4.47 8.63
CA GLY A 452 -9.75 5.50 7.91
C GLY A 452 -11.26 5.27 7.87
N SER A 453 -11.77 4.24 8.54
CA SER A 453 -13.19 3.88 8.57
C SER A 453 -14.01 4.57 9.67
N ALA A 454 -13.50 5.65 10.28
CA ALA A 454 -13.98 6.18 11.55
C ALA A 454 -14.85 7.45 11.41
N PRO A 455 -16.16 7.33 11.12
CA PRO A 455 -17.10 8.40 11.42
C PRO A 455 -17.32 8.47 12.94
N THR A 456 -17.70 9.65 13.42
CA THR A 456 -17.98 9.92 14.85
C THR A 456 -18.91 8.87 15.46
N GLU A 457 -19.95 8.43 14.74
CA GLU A 457 -20.91 7.44 15.26
C GLU A 457 -20.31 6.04 15.43
N LYS A 458 -19.34 5.64 14.59
CA LYS A 458 -18.66 4.34 14.73
C LYS A 458 -17.72 4.37 15.91
N GLU A 459 -16.94 5.45 16.07
CA GLU A 459 -16.04 5.65 17.21
C GLU A 459 -16.79 5.60 18.53
N GLU A 460 -17.90 6.34 18.61
CA GLU A 460 -18.77 6.33 19.79
C GLU A 460 -19.38 4.93 20.02
N GLY A 461 -19.78 4.22 18.96
CA GLY A 461 -20.34 2.88 19.06
C GLY A 461 -19.34 1.84 19.57
N VAL A 462 -18.11 1.88 19.05
CA VAL A 462 -16.99 1.04 19.51
C VAL A 462 -16.62 1.36 20.95
N LYS A 463 -16.58 2.64 21.31
CA LYS A 463 -16.36 3.07 22.70
C LYS A 463 -17.46 2.57 23.64
N ALA A 464 -18.73 2.72 23.26
CA ALA A 464 -19.84 2.20 24.04
C ALA A 464 -19.76 0.67 24.22
N PHE A 465 -19.32 -0.06 23.20
CA PHE A 465 -19.07 -1.49 23.29
C PHE A 465 -17.95 -1.81 24.30
N ALA A 466 -16.83 -1.08 24.23
CA ALA A 466 -15.70 -1.23 25.16
C ALA A 466 -16.08 -0.91 26.62
N ASP A 467 -16.96 0.07 26.82
CA ASP A 467 -17.49 0.47 28.12
C ASP A 467 -18.57 -0.51 28.66
N GLY A 468 -18.96 -1.51 27.87
CA GLY A 468 -20.00 -2.50 28.21
C GLY A 468 -21.44 -1.99 28.04
N ASP A 469 -21.64 -0.80 27.47
CA ASP A 469 -22.96 -0.26 27.11
C ASP A 469 -23.39 -0.77 25.73
N TYR A 470 -23.71 -2.06 25.67
CA TYR A 470 -24.04 -2.74 24.42
C TYR A 470 -25.32 -2.19 23.76
N LEU A 471 -26.29 -1.70 24.53
CA LEU A 471 -27.52 -1.11 23.97
C LEU A 471 -27.21 0.20 23.23
N GLN A 472 -26.37 1.05 23.82
CA GLN A 472 -25.91 2.27 23.15
C GLN A 472 -25.02 1.96 21.96
N ALA A 473 -24.14 0.95 22.08
CA ALA A 473 -23.32 0.48 20.95
C ALA A 473 -24.18 0.05 19.75
N VAL A 474 -25.24 -0.73 19.97
CA VAL A 474 -26.19 -1.14 18.92
C VAL A 474 -26.78 0.08 18.22
N LYS A 475 -27.31 1.06 18.96
CA LYS A 475 -27.94 2.25 18.39
C LYS A 475 -26.97 3.08 17.53
N LEU A 476 -25.73 3.26 18.00
CA LEU A 476 -24.71 4.04 17.30
C LEU A 476 -24.21 3.31 16.06
N LEU A 477 -23.94 2.01 16.15
CA LEU A 477 -23.50 1.19 15.02
C LEU A 477 -24.60 1.03 13.96
N GLU A 478 -25.88 0.94 14.35
CA GLU A 478 -27.01 1.00 13.38
C GLU A 478 -27.07 2.34 12.64
N THR A 479 -26.77 3.44 13.34
CA THR A 479 -26.72 4.77 12.73
C THR A 479 -25.55 4.87 11.75
N ALA A 480 -24.37 4.42 12.15
CA ALA A 480 -23.20 4.35 11.27
C ALA A 480 -23.47 3.46 10.04
N ARG A 481 -24.14 2.32 10.23
CA ARG A 481 -24.45 1.35 9.17
C ARG A 481 -25.37 1.90 8.07
N LYS A 482 -26.24 2.86 8.39
CA LYS A 482 -27.11 3.52 7.39
C LYS A 482 -26.31 4.40 6.43
N LYS A 483 -25.22 4.99 6.90
CA LYS A 483 -24.38 5.92 6.13
C LYS A 483 -23.21 5.20 5.44
N TYR A 484 -22.66 4.18 6.08
CA TYR A 484 -21.48 3.43 5.63
C TYR A 484 -21.82 1.95 5.46
N PHE A 485 -22.81 1.66 4.63
CA PHE A 485 -23.34 0.30 4.49
C PHE A 485 -22.32 -0.71 3.93
N ASN A 486 -21.28 -0.24 3.22
CA ASN A 486 -20.24 -1.08 2.63
C ASN A 486 -19.07 -1.38 3.58
N ASP A 487 -19.12 -0.92 4.83
CA ASP A 487 -18.12 -1.21 5.86
C ASP A 487 -18.48 -2.52 6.60
N PRO A 488 -17.68 -3.61 6.43
CA PRO A 488 -17.98 -4.88 7.05
C PRO A 488 -17.67 -4.92 8.56
N GLU A 489 -16.78 -4.08 9.08
CA GLU A 489 -16.47 -4.03 10.52
C GLU A 489 -17.68 -3.52 11.30
N ILE A 490 -18.36 -2.48 10.79
CA ILE A 490 -19.59 -1.98 11.41
C ILE A 490 -20.63 -3.10 11.53
N LEU A 491 -20.80 -3.92 10.48
CA LEU A 491 -21.80 -5.00 10.51
C LEU A 491 -21.41 -6.12 11.48
N ILE A 492 -20.13 -6.49 11.54
CA ILE A 492 -19.63 -7.51 12.48
C ILE A 492 -19.82 -7.02 13.91
N TYR A 493 -19.41 -5.79 14.21
CA TYR A 493 -19.52 -5.20 15.55
C TYR A 493 -20.97 -5.00 15.96
N LEU A 494 -21.84 -4.59 15.04
CA LEU A 494 -23.27 -4.49 15.30
C LEU A 494 -23.88 -5.85 15.66
N ASN A 495 -23.49 -6.92 14.96
CA ASN A 495 -23.94 -8.27 15.29
C ASN A 495 -23.44 -8.72 16.66
N ASN A 496 -22.18 -8.48 16.98
CA ASN A 496 -21.61 -8.81 18.30
C ASN A 496 -22.30 -8.00 19.42
N ALA A 497 -22.54 -6.70 19.20
CA ALA A 497 -23.21 -5.81 20.16
C ALA A 497 -24.66 -6.25 20.43
N ARG A 498 -25.39 -6.70 19.41
CA ARG A 498 -26.76 -7.24 19.59
C ARG A 498 -26.77 -8.48 20.47
N LEU A 499 -25.87 -9.43 20.22
CA LEU A 499 -25.75 -10.66 21.02
C LEU A 499 -25.38 -10.36 22.48
N ALA A 500 -24.46 -9.41 22.69
CA ALA A 500 -24.05 -8.98 24.02
C ALA A 500 -25.18 -8.25 24.76
N ALA A 501 -25.92 -7.36 24.08
CA ALA A 501 -27.05 -6.63 24.66
C ALA A 501 -28.21 -7.55 25.07
N SER A 502 -28.43 -8.65 24.35
CA SER A 502 -29.44 -9.67 24.70
C SER A 502 -28.92 -10.76 25.64
N ASN A 503 -27.64 -10.73 26.01
CA ASN A 503 -26.98 -11.78 26.79
C ASN A 503 -27.20 -13.18 26.21
N THR A 504 -27.13 -13.28 24.87
CA THR A 504 -27.31 -14.53 24.12
C THR A 504 -26.03 -15.36 24.20
N ASP A 505 -26.15 -16.64 24.52
CA ASP A 505 -25.03 -17.60 24.43
C ASP A 505 -24.48 -17.66 23.01
N THR A 506 -23.16 -17.73 22.83
CA THR A 506 -22.54 -17.74 21.50
C THR A 506 -21.51 -18.83 21.29
N TYR A 507 -21.30 -19.20 20.02
CA TYR A 507 -20.04 -19.74 19.53
C TYR A 507 -19.14 -18.59 19.06
N THR A 508 -17.83 -18.75 19.19
CA THR A 508 -16.86 -17.76 18.74
C THR A 508 -15.97 -18.31 17.64
N ILE A 509 -15.87 -17.58 16.53
CA ILE A 509 -14.89 -17.80 15.47
C ILE A 509 -14.06 -16.54 15.25
N ALA A 510 -12.90 -16.68 14.62
CA ALA A 510 -12.06 -15.55 14.23
C ALA A 510 -12.01 -15.43 12.70
N VAL A 511 -12.02 -14.21 12.19
CA VAL A 511 -11.67 -13.88 10.81
C VAL A 511 -10.38 -13.08 10.83
N VAL A 512 -9.33 -13.63 10.23
CA VAL A 512 -8.02 -12.97 10.15
C VAL A 512 -7.94 -12.18 8.86
N ALA A 513 -7.54 -10.93 8.93
CA ALA A 513 -7.43 -10.00 7.82
C ALA A 513 -6.12 -9.21 7.93
N SER A 514 -5.66 -8.66 6.82
CA SER A 514 -4.46 -7.82 6.77
C SER A 514 -4.89 -6.37 6.66
N MET A 515 -4.98 -5.69 7.81
CA MET A 515 -5.49 -4.32 7.92
C MET A 515 -4.39 -3.27 7.85
N THR A 516 -3.17 -3.66 8.19
CA THR A 516 -1.97 -2.84 8.05
C THR A 516 -1.12 -3.37 6.87
N GLY A 517 -0.60 -2.47 6.02
CA GLY A 517 0.25 -2.85 4.87
C GLY A 517 -0.19 -2.26 3.52
N GLU A 518 0.10 -2.99 2.42
CA GLU A 518 -0.20 -2.60 1.04
C GLU A 518 -1.70 -2.40 0.79
N SER A 519 -2.08 -1.35 0.05
CA SER A 519 -3.49 -0.97 -0.18
C SER A 519 -4.34 -2.09 -0.82
N GLN A 520 -3.73 -2.92 -1.67
CA GLN A 520 -4.41 -4.02 -2.33
C GLN A 520 -4.70 -5.18 -1.36
N ALA A 521 -3.83 -5.41 -0.37
CA ALA A 521 -4.04 -6.39 0.69
C ALA A 521 -5.22 -6.01 1.59
N LEU A 522 -5.36 -4.72 1.90
CA LEU A 522 -6.53 -4.20 2.63
C LEU A 522 -7.82 -4.46 1.84
N ASN A 523 -7.85 -4.16 0.53
CA ASN A 523 -9.03 -4.40 -0.31
C ASN A 523 -9.47 -5.88 -0.30
N TYR A 524 -8.54 -6.82 -0.44
CA TYR A 524 -8.84 -8.26 -0.37
C TYR A 524 -9.36 -8.67 1.01
N SER A 525 -8.81 -8.07 2.06
CA SER A 525 -9.26 -8.30 3.44
C SER A 525 -10.69 -7.79 3.67
N LEU A 526 -11.05 -6.61 3.12
CA LEU A 526 -12.40 -6.07 3.19
C LEU A 526 -13.42 -6.96 2.46
N GLU A 527 -13.09 -7.48 1.28
CA GLU A 527 -13.94 -8.45 0.56
C GLU A 527 -14.20 -9.71 1.38
N LYS A 528 -13.15 -10.27 1.99
CA LYS A 528 -13.28 -11.43 2.88
C LYS A 528 -14.16 -11.14 4.10
N LEU A 529 -13.96 -9.99 4.76
CA LEU A 529 -14.79 -9.60 5.89
C LEU A 529 -16.27 -9.47 5.51
N ARG A 530 -16.60 -8.94 4.33
CA ARG A 530 -18.00 -8.87 3.85
C ARG A 530 -18.66 -10.25 3.77
N GLY A 531 -17.92 -11.26 3.29
CA GLY A 531 -18.43 -12.62 3.20
C GLY A 531 -18.78 -13.20 4.59
N VAL A 532 -17.84 -13.07 5.53
CA VAL A 532 -18.05 -13.52 6.92
C VAL A 532 -19.17 -12.73 7.60
N ALA A 533 -19.18 -11.40 7.46
CA ALA A 533 -20.21 -10.53 8.04
C ALA A 533 -21.61 -10.86 7.51
N GLN A 534 -21.74 -11.18 6.21
CA GLN A 534 -23.01 -11.57 5.62
C GLN A 534 -23.51 -12.91 6.16
N ALA A 535 -22.64 -13.91 6.32
CA ALA A 535 -23.00 -15.20 6.92
C ALA A 535 -23.37 -15.05 8.41
N GLN A 536 -22.59 -14.28 9.16
CA GLN A 536 -22.86 -13.97 10.57
C GLN A 536 -24.21 -13.27 10.73
N ASN A 537 -24.46 -12.22 9.93
CA ASN A 537 -25.70 -11.47 9.99
C ASN A 537 -26.92 -12.34 9.66
N ALA A 538 -26.80 -13.23 8.67
CA ALA A 538 -27.86 -14.15 8.30
C ALA A 538 -28.22 -15.12 9.45
N ILE A 539 -27.23 -15.72 10.12
CA ILE A 539 -27.50 -16.67 11.22
C ILE A 539 -28.00 -15.96 12.49
N ASN A 540 -27.44 -14.81 12.84
CA ASN A 540 -27.79 -14.09 14.07
C ASN A 540 -29.15 -13.39 14.02
N LEU A 541 -29.67 -13.09 12.83
CA LEU A 541 -31.02 -12.57 12.63
C LEU A 541 -32.07 -13.68 12.39
N SER A 542 -31.66 -14.94 12.32
CA SER A 542 -32.57 -16.05 12.11
C SER A 542 -33.25 -16.48 13.43
N ASP A 543 -34.47 -17.01 13.32
CA ASP A 543 -35.18 -17.59 14.47
C ASP A 543 -34.52 -18.89 14.98
N ASN A 544 -33.69 -19.53 14.14
CA ASN A 544 -33.03 -20.81 14.41
C ASN A 544 -31.52 -20.62 14.55
N LEU A 545 -31.12 -20.07 15.70
CA LEU A 545 -29.72 -19.97 16.11
C LEU A 545 -29.00 -21.34 16.14
N ILE A 546 -27.67 -21.35 16.16
CA ILE A 546 -26.82 -22.54 16.07
C ILE A 546 -26.96 -23.38 17.35
N GLY A 547 -27.87 -24.35 17.36
CA GLY A 547 -28.22 -25.09 18.58
C GLY A 547 -28.71 -24.16 19.70
N GLY A 548 -29.39 -23.06 19.35
CA GLY A 548 -29.81 -22.02 20.29
C GLY A 548 -28.76 -20.96 20.63
N LYS A 549 -27.55 -21.01 20.03
CA LYS A 549 -26.46 -20.07 20.25
C LYS A 549 -26.21 -19.14 19.07
N GLY A 550 -25.94 -17.87 19.32
CA GLY A 550 -25.49 -16.92 18.31
C GLY A 550 -24.04 -17.17 17.86
N LEU A 551 -23.59 -16.39 16.88
CA LEU A 551 -22.22 -16.41 16.38
C LEU A 551 -21.52 -15.07 16.63
N THR A 552 -20.52 -15.09 17.51
CA THR A 552 -19.57 -13.99 17.70
C THR A 552 -18.41 -14.15 16.73
N VAL A 553 -18.04 -13.07 16.04
CA VAL A 553 -16.90 -13.04 15.12
C VAL A 553 -15.86 -12.05 15.65
N ILE A 554 -14.62 -12.51 15.82
CA ILE A 554 -13.47 -11.68 16.17
C ILE A 554 -12.73 -11.30 14.89
N ILE A 555 -12.50 -10.00 14.66
CA ILE A 555 -11.62 -9.50 13.60
C ILE A 555 -10.17 -9.52 14.13
N VAL A 556 -9.24 -10.03 13.33
CA VAL A 556 -7.83 -10.16 13.71
C VAL A 556 -6.94 -9.54 12.64
N ASP A 557 -6.01 -8.66 13.01
CA ASP A 557 -5.03 -8.09 12.08
C ASP A 557 -3.70 -8.86 12.10
N ASP A 558 -3.37 -9.54 11.00
CA ASP A 558 -2.07 -10.19 10.82
C ASP A 558 -0.99 -9.27 10.21
N GLY A 559 -1.37 -8.05 9.81
CA GLY A 559 -0.51 -7.02 9.24
C GLY A 559 0.22 -7.41 7.95
N ASN A 560 -0.23 -8.47 7.28
CA ASN A 560 0.50 -9.12 6.18
C ASN A 560 1.99 -9.37 6.50
N SER A 561 2.30 -9.66 7.77
CA SER A 561 3.67 -9.90 8.25
C SER A 561 3.76 -11.31 8.83
N PRO A 562 4.75 -12.12 8.44
CA PRO A 562 4.97 -13.43 9.05
C PRO A 562 5.11 -13.38 10.58
N GLU A 563 5.77 -12.35 11.11
CA GLU A 563 6.01 -12.16 12.55
C GLU A 563 4.71 -11.84 13.29
N GLN A 564 3.93 -10.88 12.78
CA GLN A 564 2.65 -10.50 13.37
C GLN A 564 1.62 -11.63 13.23
N ALA A 565 1.57 -12.30 12.08
CA ALA A 565 0.71 -13.46 11.85
C ALA A 565 0.97 -14.59 12.87
N VAL A 566 2.24 -14.90 13.15
CA VAL A 566 2.61 -15.88 14.19
C VAL A 566 2.17 -15.41 15.58
N LYS A 567 2.32 -14.12 15.90
CA LYS A 567 1.87 -13.55 17.17
C LYS A 567 0.37 -13.72 17.35
N VAL A 568 -0.44 -13.30 16.38
CA VAL A 568 -1.92 -13.38 16.49
C VAL A 568 -2.43 -14.82 16.43
N ALA A 569 -1.77 -15.72 15.68
CA ALA A 569 -2.11 -17.14 15.68
C ALA A 569 -1.92 -17.77 17.08
N ASN A 570 -0.83 -17.43 17.77
CA ASN A 570 -0.61 -17.87 19.14
C ASN A 570 -1.64 -17.26 20.12
N SER A 571 -1.99 -15.98 19.95
CA SER A 571 -3.06 -15.35 20.74
C SER A 571 -4.39 -16.10 20.57
N LEU A 572 -4.80 -16.40 19.33
CA LEU A 572 -6.04 -17.11 19.03
C LEU A 572 -6.10 -18.52 19.64
N VAL A 573 -4.97 -19.23 19.62
CA VAL A 573 -4.84 -20.53 20.28
C VAL A 573 -5.12 -20.41 21.78
N LEU A 574 -4.52 -19.40 22.44
CA LEU A 574 -4.62 -19.16 23.88
C LEU A 574 -5.98 -18.62 24.33
N THR A 575 -6.70 -17.92 23.46
CA THR A 575 -8.03 -17.35 23.75
C THR A 575 -9.07 -18.44 24.10
N GLY A 576 -8.83 -19.72 23.78
CA GLY A 576 -9.58 -20.89 24.26
C GLY A 576 -11.00 -21.04 23.68
N GLN A 577 -11.79 -19.97 23.69
CA GLN A 577 -13.17 -19.89 23.19
C GLN A 577 -13.29 -19.85 21.66
N VAL A 578 -12.21 -19.51 20.94
CA VAL A 578 -12.20 -19.52 19.47
C VAL A 578 -12.21 -20.97 18.99
N LEU A 579 -13.24 -21.36 18.25
CA LEU A 579 -13.42 -22.74 17.77
C LEU A 579 -12.89 -22.94 16.34
N GLY A 580 -12.89 -21.90 15.52
CA GLY A 580 -12.39 -21.94 14.15
C GLY A 580 -11.89 -20.58 13.67
N VAL A 581 -10.99 -20.61 12.69
CA VAL A 581 -10.36 -19.43 12.09
C VAL A 581 -10.65 -19.42 10.59
N ILE A 582 -11.10 -18.29 10.08
CA ILE A 582 -11.24 -18.01 8.64
C ILE A 582 -10.07 -17.12 8.23
N GLY A 583 -9.13 -17.66 7.45
CA GLY A 583 -7.90 -16.96 7.06
C GLY A 583 -6.75 -17.91 6.72
N HIS A 584 -5.52 -17.43 6.61
CA HIS A 584 -5.12 -16.04 6.44
C HIS A 584 -5.37 -15.60 4.98
N THR A 585 -5.17 -14.33 4.63
CA THR A 585 -5.43 -13.84 3.25
C THR A 585 -4.48 -14.47 2.23
N PHE A 586 -3.20 -14.53 2.57
CA PHE A 586 -2.14 -14.87 1.62
C PHE A 586 -1.54 -16.26 1.85
N SER A 587 -1.00 -16.85 0.79
CA SER A 587 -0.46 -18.21 0.79
C SER A 587 0.78 -18.34 1.67
N GLU A 588 1.69 -17.38 1.60
CA GLU A 588 2.92 -17.28 2.39
C GLU A 588 2.63 -17.14 3.88
N ILE A 589 1.68 -16.29 4.25
CA ILE A 589 1.24 -16.11 5.63
C ILE A 589 0.57 -17.39 6.14
N THR A 590 -0.36 -17.95 5.36
CA THR A 590 -1.08 -19.17 5.72
C THR A 590 -0.11 -20.36 5.91
N MET A 591 0.87 -20.51 5.02
CA MET A 591 1.90 -21.54 5.13
C MET A 591 2.70 -21.44 6.44
N LYS A 592 2.96 -20.22 6.91
CA LYS A 592 3.71 -19.95 8.13
C LYS A 592 2.95 -20.31 9.41
N VAL A 593 1.65 -20.04 9.44
CA VAL A 593 0.81 -20.17 10.65
C VAL A 593 0.00 -21.46 10.73
N ALA A 594 -0.30 -22.11 9.61
CA ALA A 594 -1.01 -23.40 9.60
C ALA A 594 -0.43 -24.45 10.57
N PRO A 595 0.91 -24.65 10.70
CA PRO A 595 1.45 -25.60 11.69
C PRO A 595 1.08 -25.25 13.14
N ILE A 596 0.93 -23.95 13.45
CA ILE A 596 0.58 -23.48 14.81
C ILE A 596 -0.85 -23.91 15.14
N TYR A 597 -1.78 -23.70 14.21
CA TYR A 597 -3.17 -24.10 14.39
C TYR A 597 -3.32 -25.63 14.45
N GLU A 598 -2.64 -26.37 13.56
CA GLU A 598 -2.62 -27.84 13.54
C GLU A 598 -2.12 -28.44 14.87
N GLN A 599 -1.00 -27.94 15.39
CA GLN A 599 -0.41 -28.40 16.66
C GLN A 599 -1.33 -28.16 17.85
N ASN A 600 -2.13 -27.09 17.79
CA ASN A 600 -3.02 -26.67 18.87
C ASN A 600 -4.50 -27.02 18.63
N LYS A 601 -4.76 -27.91 17.64
CA LYS A 601 -6.10 -28.42 17.33
C LYS A 601 -7.12 -27.32 17.06
N LEU A 602 -6.72 -26.21 16.44
CA LEU A 602 -7.61 -25.14 16.03
C LEU A 602 -7.86 -25.25 14.53
N VAL A 603 -9.12 -25.32 14.11
CA VAL A 603 -9.48 -25.42 12.69
C VAL A 603 -9.16 -24.11 11.98
N LEU A 604 -8.48 -24.22 10.83
CA LEU A 604 -8.23 -23.12 9.90
C LEU A 604 -8.94 -23.42 8.58
N ILE A 605 -9.93 -22.60 8.19
CA ILE A 605 -10.53 -22.63 6.86
C ILE A 605 -9.99 -21.44 6.06
N SER A 606 -9.26 -21.68 4.97
CA SER A 606 -8.76 -20.62 4.10
C SER A 606 -9.66 -20.42 2.88
N PRO A 607 -10.26 -19.23 2.71
CA PRO A 607 -11.03 -18.89 1.51
C PRO A 607 -10.18 -18.42 0.33
N THR A 608 -8.88 -18.13 0.54
CA THR A 608 -8.06 -17.42 -0.45
C THR A 608 -6.67 -17.99 -0.69
N ALA A 609 -6.10 -18.77 0.24
CA ALA A 609 -4.77 -19.35 0.04
C ALA A 609 -4.83 -20.58 -0.88
N SER A 610 -4.34 -20.43 -2.11
CA SER A 610 -4.48 -21.42 -3.18
C SER A 610 -3.29 -22.37 -3.34
N THR A 611 -2.13 -22.07 -2.72
CA THR A 611 -0.90 -22.86 -2.95
C THR A 611 -1.09 -24.36 -2.73
N SER A 612 -0.69 -25.18 -3.70
CA SER A 612 -0.75 -26.65 -3.58
C SER A 612 0.15 -27.19 -2.46
N LYS A 613 1.08 -26.39 -1.93
CA LYS A 613 1.87 -26.73 -0.74
C LYS A 613 1.01 -26.85 0.54
N LEU A 614 -0.22 -26.33 0.52
CA LEU A 614 -1.18 -26.47 1.61
C LEU A 614 -2.05 -27.73 1.54
N SER A 615 -2.05 -28.47 0.43
CA SER A 615 -2.77 -29.75 0.32
C SER A 615 -2.16 -30.81 1.23
N ASN A 616 -2.99 -31.76 1.68
CA ASN A 616 -2.58 -32.89 2.52
C ASN A 616 -1.96 -32.45 3.85
N ARG A 617 -2.34 -31.26 4.34
CA ARG A 617 -1.94 -30.78 5.65
C ARG A 617 -2.90 -31.35 6.68
N ASN A 618 -2.35 -32.26 7.48
CA ASN A 618 -3.00 -33.02 8.53
C ASN A 618 -4.19 -32.30 9.19
N ASP A 619 -5.36 -32.93 9.07
CA ASP A 619 -6.60 -32.81 9.84
C ASP A 619 -7.24 -31.41 10.00
N PHE A 620 -6.53 -30.36 10.39
CA PHE A 620 -7.10 -29.09 10.87
C PHE A 620 -7.07 -27.92 9.87
N PHE A 621 -6.57 -28.15 8.65
CA PHE A 621 -6.60 -27.17 7.58
C PHE A 621 -7.61 -27.57 6.51
N PHE A 622 -8.49 -26.65 6.14
CA PHE A 622 -9.44 -26.81 5.06
C PHE A 622 -9.32 -25.65 4.07
N ARG A 623 -9.31 -25.96 2.78
CA ARG A 623 -9.21 -24.95 1.73
C ARG A 623 -10.52 -24.86 0.97
N MET A 624 -11.08 -23.65 0.91
CA MET A 624 -12.32 -23.39 0.16
C MET A 624 -12.03 -23.13 -1.33
N ILE A 625 -11.04 -22.28 -1.63
CA ILE A 625 -10.66 -21.94 -3.02
C ILE A 625 -10.06 -23.16 -3.75
N PRO A 626 -10.28 -23.34 -5.07
CA PRO A 626 -9.54 -24.33 -5.84
C PRO A 626 -8.03 -24.22 -5.65
N SER A 627 -7.36 -25.37 -5.61
CA SER A 627 -5.90 -25.43 -5.52
C SER A 627 -5.23 -24.86 -6.78
N ASP A 628 -3.99 -24.40 -6.67
CA ASP A 628 -3.19 -24.01 -7.83
C ASP A 628 -3.08 -25.12 -8.87
N ALA A 629 -2.98 -26.39 -8.43
CA ALA A 629 -2.97 -27.54 -9.32
C ALA A 629 -4.27 -27.63 -10.13
N THR A 630 -5.41 -27.47 -9.47
CA THR A 630 -6.74 -27.47 -10.11
C THR A 630 -6.88 -26.29 -11.08
N MET A 631 -6.54 -25.08 -10.63
CA MET A 631 -6.67 -23.87 -11.43
C MET A 631 -5.78 -23.92 -12.68
N THR A 632 -4.52 -24.31 -12.50
CA THR A 632 -3.55 -24.35 -13.62
C THR A 632 -3.81 -25.52 -14.56
N GLN A 633 -4.39 -26.63 -14.09
CA GLN A 633 -4.88 -27.69 -14.96
C GLN A 633 -5.99 -27.17 -15.88
N ALA A 634 -6.93 -26.37 -15.36
CA ALA A 634 -7.96 -25.75 -16.17
C ALA A 634 -7.36 -24.76 -17.17
N MET A 635 -6.42 -23.90 -16.75
CA MET A 635 -5.72 -22.95 -17.63
C MET A 635 -4.95 -23.64 -18.76
N ALA A 636 -4.20 -24.70 -18.43
CA ALA A 636 -3.46 -25.49 -19.41
C ALA A 636 -4.41 -26.14 -20.42
N SER A 637 -5.48 -26.76 -19.93
CA SER A 637 -6.51 -27.39 -20.78
C SER A 637 -7.19 -26.37 -21.70
N TYR A 638 -7.49 -25.17 -21.19
CA TYR A 638 -8.04 -24.08 -21.98
C TYR A 638 -7.13 -23.72 -23.16
N LEU A 639 -5.84 -23.47 -22.92
CA LEU A 639 -4.90 -23.12 -23.98
C LEU A 639 -4.70 -24.23 -25.01
N ILE A 640 -4.61 -25.49 -24.56
CA ILE A 640 -4.44 -26.63 -25.45
C ILE A 640 -5.67 -26.82 -26.34
N ASN A 641 -6.87 -26.69 -25.78
CA ASN A 641 -8.13 -26.90 -26.51
C ASN A 641 -8.48 -25.76 -27.47
N GLN A 642 -7.97 -24.54 -27.24
CA GLN A 642 -8.16 -23.40 -28.14
C GLN A 642 -7.28 -23.46 -29.39
N SER A 643 -6.26 -24.34 -29.43
CA SER A 643 -5.34 -24.39 -30.56
C SER A 643 -5.69 -25.46 -31.59
N THR A 644 -5.65 -25.06 -32.86
CA THR A 644 -5.62 -25.98 -34.00
C THR A 644 -4.22 -26.58 -34.25
N ASP A 645 -3.18 -26.01 -33.63
CA ASP A 645 -1.79 -26.42 -33.76
C ASP A 645 -1.34 -27.26 -32.55
N LYS A 646 -0.84 -28.46 -32.81
CA LYS A 646 -0.46 -29.43 -31.75
C LYS A 646 0.82 -29.07 -31.00
N GLN A 647 1.43 -27.92 -31.27
CA GLN A 647 2.66 -27.45 -30.61
C GLN A 647 2.52 -26.05 -30.01
N GLN A 648 1.49 -25.85 -29.17
CA GLN A 648 1.35 -24.63 -28.37
C GLN A 648 2.63 -24.33 -27.59
N LYS A 649 3.12 -23.09 -27.68
CA LYS A 649 4.33 -22.64 -27.02
C LYS A 649 4.08 -21.33 -26.26
N VAL A 650 4.27 -21.31 -24.94
CA VAL A 650 3.91 -20.15 -24.12
C VAL A 650 5.10 -19.43 -23.53
N ALA A 651 5.05 -18.09 -23.49
CA ALA A 651 5.91 -17.29 -22.62
C ALA A 651 5.24 -17.19 -21.24
N LEU A 652 5.95 -17.61 -20.19
CA LEU A 652 5.41 -17.67 -18.83
C LEU A 652 6.11 -16.61 -17.99
N PHE A 653 5.33 -15.67 -17.46
CA PHE A 653 5.75 -14.59 -16.58
C PHE A 653 5.31 -14.87 -15.15
N ASP A 654 6.23 -14.76 -14.20
CA ASP A 654 6.01 -15.07 -12.78
C ASP A 654 6.87 -14.18 -11.87
N ASN A 655 6.56 -14.21 -10.57
CA ASN A 655 7.45 -13.77 -9.50
C ASN A 655 7.99 -15.02 -8.77
N PRO A 656 9.25 -15.42 -8.99
CA PRO A 656 9.82 -16.60 -8.35
C PRO A 656 10.10 -16.41 -6.85
N ASN A 657 10.07 -15.16 -6.35
CA ASN A 657 10.27 -14.83 -4.94
C ASN A 657 8.97 -14.90 -4.13
N ASP A 658 7.82 -15.14 -4.76
CA ASP A 658 6.52 -15.26 -4.11
C ASP A 658 5.99 -16.72 -4.14
N ILE A 659 5.49 -17.20 -2.99
CA ILE A 659 5.06 -18.60 -2.83
C ILE A 659 3.85 -18.93 -3.71
N TYR A 660 2.93 -17.98 -3.88
CA TYR A 660 1.73 -18.16 -4.70
C TYR A 660 2.09 -18.21 -6.19
N SER A 661 2.83 -17.21 -6.68
CA SER A 661 3.24 -17.13 -8.09
C SER A 661 4.12 -18.31 -8.50
N GLU A 662 5.10 -18.68 -7.66
CA GLU A 662 5.97 -19.85 -7.88
C GLU A 662 5.14 -21.15 -7.95
N SER A 663 4.16 -21.31 -7.07
CA SER A 663 3.30 -22.49 -7.01
C SER A 663 2.44 -22.62 -8.27
N LEU A 664 1.78 -21.55 -8.72
CA LEU A 664 1.03 -21.54 -9.98
C LEU A 664 1.92 -21.85 -11.17
N LYS A 665 3.11 -21.24 -11.27
CA LYS A 665 4.06 -21.54 -12.34
C LYS A 665 4.37 -23.03 -12.38
N ASN A 666 4.82 -23.59 -11.26
CA ASN A 666 5.25 -25.00 -11.21
C ASN A 666 4.11 -25.95 -11.60
N GLN A 667 2.90 -25.72 -11.09
CA GLN A 667 1.73 -26.56 -11.42
C GLN A 667 1.29 -26.39 -12.88
N PHE A 668 1.33 -25.17 -13.41
CA PHE A 668 1.05 -24.90 -14.81
C PHE A 668 2.06 -25.59 -15.72
N MET A 669 3.36 -25.50 -15.43
CA MET A 669 4.41 -26.15 -16.22
C MET A 669 4.18 -27.65 -16.34
N VAL A 670 3.80 -28.30 -15.23
CA VAL A 670 3.47 -29.73 -15.19
C VAL A 670 2.25 -30.04 -16.06
N SER A 671 1.13 -29.36 -15.81
CA SER A 671 -0.15 -29.61 -16.50
C SER A 671 -0.07 -29.34 -18.00
N PHE A 672 0.58 -28.23 -18.38
CA PHE A 672 0.70 -27.81 -19.77
C PHE A 672 1.64 -28.72 -20.56
N SER A 673 2.77 -29.12 -19.97
CA SER A 673 3.71 -30.06 -20.61
C SER A 673 3.10 -31.46 -20.76
N ALA A 674 2.33 -31.92 -19.77
CA ALA A 674 1.61 -33.20 -19.84
C ALA A 674 0.59 -33.23 -20.99
N GLY A 675 -0.02 -32.10 -21.30
CA GLY A 675 -0.91 -31.93 -22.45
C GLY A 675 -0.20 -31.67 -23.80
N GLY A 676 1.14 -31.75 -23.84
CA GLY A 676 1.95 -31.60 -25.06
C GLY A 676 2.40 -30.16 -25.37
N GLY A 677 2.07 -29.20 -24.50
CA GLY A 677 2.51 -27.81 -24.61
C GLY A 677 4.02 -27.63 -24.35
N LYS A 678 4.59 -26.54 -24.86
CA LYS A 678 6.01 -26.18 -24.69
C LYS A 678 6.13 -24.81 -24.04
N ILE A 679 7.19 -24.61 -23.27
CA ILE A 679 7.46 -23.31 -22.64
C ILE A 679 8.65 -22.66 -23.33
N VAL A 680 8.56 -21.35 -23.54
CA VAL A 680 9.66 -20.53 -24.05
C VAL A 680 10.85 -20.64 -23.10
N LYS A 681 12.06 -20.78 -23.65
CA LYS A 681 13.26 -20.87 -22.82
C LYS A 681 13.55 -19.49 -22.25
N ASP A 682 13.39 -19.32 -20.95
CA ASP A 682 13.79 -18.10 -20.28
C ASP A 682 15.30 -18.12 -19.99
N MET A 683 16.08 -17.52 -20.87
CA MET A 683 17.52 -17.33 -20.63
C MET A 683 17.70 -15.92 -20.07
N ASN A 684 18.33 -15.82 -18.90
CA ASN A 684 18.54 -14.59 -18.13
C ASN A 684 17.30 -14.00 -17.45
N GLU A 685 16.30 -14.82 -17.11
CA GLU A 685 15.16 -14.42 -16.26
C GLU A 685 14.42 -13.18 -16.79
N ILE A 686 14.17 -13.13 -18.11
CA ILE A 686 13.55 -11.98 -18.76
C ILE A 686 12.02 -11.93 -18.54
N PHE A 687 11.41 -13.05 -18.14
CA PHE A 687 10.00 -13.12 -17.80
C PHE A 687 9.75 -13.00 -16.28
N ASP A 688 10.80 -12.83 -15.48
CA ASP A 688 10.72 -12.63 -14.04
C ASP A 688 10.23 -11.21 -13.71
N LEU A 689 8.99 -11.12 -13.23
CA LEU A 689 8.33 -9.87 -12.84
C LEU A 689 8.93 -9.26 -11.57
N SER A 690 9.65 -10.01 -10.75
CA SER A 690 10.24 -9.50 -9.50
C SER A 690 11.43 -8.57 -9.74
N ARG A 691 12.09 -8.70 -10.91
CA ARG A 691 13.30 -7.94 -11.24
C ARG A 691 13.05 -6.44 -11.24
N THR A 692 13.92 -5.68 -10.60
CA THR A 692 13.91 -4.21 -10.67
C THR A 692 14.18 -3.70 -12.08
N SER A 693 15.01 -4.42 -12.83
CA SER A 693 15.32 -4.14 -14.25
C SER A 693 14.31 -4.75 -15.23
N PHE A 694 13.14 -5.21 -14.77
CA PHE A 694 12.14 -5.82 -15.64
C PHE A 694 11.70 -4.83 -16.74
N ASN A 695 11.56 -5.31 -17.97
CA ASN A 695 11.11 -4.51 -19.11
C ASN A 695 10.12 -5.32 -19.94
N ALA A 696 8.85 -4.90 -19.93
CA ALA A 696 7.77 -5.60 -20.60
C ALA A 696 7.97 -5.70 -22.12
N SER A 697 8.44 -4.64 -22.78
CA SER A 697 8.66 -4.63 -24.24
C SER A 697 9.75 -5.63 -24.65
N ALA A 698 10.90 -5.63 -23.96
CA ALA A 698 11.97 -6.58 -24.24
C ALA A 698 11.55 -8.04 -23.99
N ALA A 699 10.70 -8.26 -22.98
CA ALA A 699 10.14 -9.57 -22.70
C ALA A 699 9.16 -10.03 -23.79
N ILE A 700 8.28 -9.14 -24.27
CA ILE A 700 7.37 -9.41 -25.39
C ILE A 700 8.16 -9.71 -26.68
N ASP A 701 9.19 -8.92 -27.00
CA ASP A 701 10.09 -9.18 -28.14
C ASP A 701 10.75 -10.56 -28.05
N ARG A 702 11.12 -10.98 -26.84
CA ARG A 702 11.73 -12.29 -26.61
C ARG A 702 10.72 -13.41 -26.81
N ALA A 703 9.47 -13.22 -26.37
CA ALA A 703 8.39 -14.16 -26.61
C ALA A 703 8.16 -14.35 -28.12
N ASP A 704 8.10 -13.26 -28.89
CA ASP A 704 7.94 -13.29 -30.35
C ASP A 704 9.12 -13.98 -31.05
N LYS A 705 10.36 -13.59 -30.74
CA LYS A 705 11.57 -14.22 -31.31
C LYS A 705 11.64 -15.72 -31.06
N GLN A 706 11.04 -16.20 -29.97
CA GLN A 706 10.94 -17.62 -29.66
C GLN A 706 9.66 -18.30 -30.15
N LYS A 707 8.84 -17.59 -30.92
CA LYS A 707 7.58 -18.06 -31.50
C LYS A 707 6.58 -18.52 -30.42
N ALA A 708 6.42 -17.70 -29.39
CA ALA A 708 5.33 -17.89 -28.44
C ALA A 708 3.98 -17.72 -29.14
N THR A 709 3.04 -18.62 -28.87
CA THR A 709 1.67 -18.60 -29.39
C THR A 709 0.67 -18.02 -28.38
N ALA A 710 1.07 -17.92 -27.11
CA ALA A 710 0.30 -17.30 -26.03
C ALA A 710 1.21 -16.87 -24.88
N ILE A 711 0.68 -16.06 -23.98
CA ILE A 711 1.32 -15.60 -22.75
C ILE A 711 0.57 -16.19 -21.56
N VAL A 712 1.32 -16.69 -20.58
CA VAL A 712 0.82 -17.09 -19.27
C VAL A 712 1.37 -16.08 -18.28
N LEU A 713 0.49 -15.33 -17.62
CA LEU A 713 0.86 -14.21 -16.75
C LEU A 713 0.40 -14.51 -15.32
N LEU A 714 1.34 -14.65 -14.39
CA LEU A 714 1.07 -15.12 -13.03
C LEU A 714 1.64 -14.14 -11.98
N PRO A 715 1.11 -12.91 -11.86
CA PRO A 715 1.60 -11.95 -10.89
C PRO A 715 1.11 -12.27 -9.46
N ASP A 716 1.95 -11.96 -8.48
CA ASP A 716 1.52 -11.70 -7.11
C ASP A 716 1.09 -10.22 -6.95
N ILE A 717 0.64 -9.82 -5.75
CA ILE A 717 0.20 -8.43 -5.52
C ILE A 717 1.29 -7.41 -5.85
N SER A 718 2.54 -7.66 -5.43
CA SER A 718 3.64 -6.69 -5.58
C SER A 718 4.05 -6.50 -7.05
N THR A 719 3.73 -7.46 -7.92
CA THR A 719 4.08 -7.43 -9.35
C THR A 719 2.90 -7.14 -10.28
N LEU A 720 1.72 -6.80 -9.75
CA LEU A 720 0.53 -6.46 -10.54
C LEU A 720 0.78 -5.35 -11.57
N ALA A 721 1.49 -4.28 -11.19
CA ALA A 721 1.78 -3.16 -12.09
C ALA A 721 2.58 -3.61 -13.33
N LYS A 722 3.63 -4.41 -13.12
CA LYS A 722 4.45 -4.96 -14.21
C LYS A 722 3.67 -5.94 -15.09
N ALA A 723 2.73 -6.68 -14.52
CA ALA A 723 1.82 -7.51 -15.31
C ALA A 723 0.90 -6.67 -16.22
N ILE A 724 0.41 -5.51 -15.74
CA ILE A 724 -0.31 -4.57 -16.60
C ILE A 724 0.59 -4.02 -17.72
N GLU A 725 1.87 -3.76 -17.45
CA GLU A 725 2.82 -3.37 -18.50
C GLU A 725 3.02 -4.47 -19.55
N VAL A 726 3.03 -5.75 -19.17
CA VAL A 726 3.07 -6.88 -20.12
C VAL A 726 1.82 -6.90 -21.00
N ILE A 727 0.63 -6.71 -20.40
CA ILE A 727 -0.64 -6.63 -21.15
C ILE A 727 -0.58 -5.49 -22.18
N LYS A 728 -0.08 -4.31 -21.76
CA LYS A 728 0.07 -3.15 -22.64
C LYS A 728 1.09 -3.38 -23.75
N ALA A 729 2.27 -3.90 -23.43
CA ALA A 729 3.34 -4.16 -24.39
C ALA A 729 2.94 -5.20 -25.47
N ASN A 730 1.99 -6.08 -25.17
CA ASN A 730 1.48 -7.09 -26.10
C ASN A 730 0.52 -6.52 -27.18
N TRP A 731 0.31 -5.20 -27.25
CA TRP A 731 -0.68 -4.59 -28.16
C TRP A 731 -0.43 -4.88 -29.65
N GLN A 732 0.83 -4.97 -30.10
CA GLN A 732 1.17 -5.24 -31.51
C GLN A 732 1.02 -6.71 -31.88
N LEU A 733 1.56 -7.62 -31.06
CA LEU A 733 1.52 -9.06 -31.33
C LEU A 733 0.13 -9.64 -31.10
N ASN A 734 -0.62 -9.04 -30.17
CA ASN A 734 -1.95 -9.45 -29.77
C ASN A 734 -2.02 -10.94 -29.38
N LEU A 735 -0.95 -11.49 -28.77
CA LEU A 735 -0.94 -12.89 -28.32
C LEU A 735 -2.03 -13.12 -27.26
N PRO A 736 -2.79 -14.22 -27.30
CA PRO A 736 -3.70 -14.58 -26.22
C PRO A 736 -2.97 -14.61 -24.88
N ILE A 737 -3.53 -13.94 -23.87
CA ILE A 737 -3.01 -13.94 -22.50
C ILE A 737 -3.98 -14.74 -21.63
N ILE A 738 -3.47 -15.72 -20.89
CA ILE A 738 -4.19 -16.37 -19.80
C ILE A 738 -3.52 -16.03 -18.47
N THR A 739 -4.32 -15.73 -17.45
CA THR A 739 -3.84 -15.38 -16.11
C THR A 739 -4.68 -16.07 -15.03
N GLY A 740 -4.10 -16.19 -13.85
CA GLY A 740 -4.80 -16.52 -12.61
C GLY A 740 -5.63 -15.35 -12.06
N GLU A 741 -6.28 -15.63 -10.94
CA GLU A 741 -7.32 -14.84 -10.29
C GLU A 741 -6.83 -13.50 -9.70
N ASN A 742 -5.53 -13.29 -9.51
CA ASN A 742 -5.00 -12.01 -9.03
C ASN A 742 -5.25 -10.83 -9.98
N LEU A 743 -5.30 -11.09 -11.29
CA LEU A 743 -5.70 -10.07 -12.27
C LEU A 743 -7.21 -9.86 -12.36
N TYR A 744 -8.04 -10.65 -11.67
CA TYR A 744 -9.46 -10.35 -11.45
C TYR A 744 -9.58 -9.24 -10.39
N SER A 745 -9.31 -7.99 -10.76
CA SER A 745 -9.27 -6.88 -9.81
C SER A 745 -9.68 -5.54 -10.42
N ASN A 746 -10.14 -4.62 -9.57
CA ASN A 746 -10.38 -3.22 -9.95
C ASN A 746 -9.11 -2.53 -10.46
N TYR A 747 -7.93 -2.94 -9.99
CA TYR A 747 -6.66 -2.42 -10.48
C TYR A 747 -6.48 -2.72 -11.97
N THR A 748 -6.73 -3.96 -12.38
CA THR A 748 -6.71 -4.36 -13.79
C THR A 748 -7.71 -3.57 -14.61
N LEU A 749 -8.96 -3.43 -14.12
CA LEU A 749 -10.00 -2.67 -14.82
C LEU A 749 -9.65 -1.19 -14.98
N LYS A 750 -9.00 -0.60 -13.97
CA LYS A 750 -8.62 0.82 -13.97
C LYS A 750 -7.42 1.09 -14.87
N PHE A 751 -6.42 0.21 -14.89
CA PHE A 751 -5.11 0.52 -15.47
C PHE A 751 -4.78 -0.24 -16.75
N GLY A 752 -5.47 -1.33 -17.08
CA GLY A 752 -5.16 -2.17 -18.24
C GLY A 752 -6.37 -2.70 -19.01
N ALA A 753 -7.59 -2.22 -18.73
CA ALA A 753 -8.81 -2.77 -19.32
C ALA A 753 -8.88 -2.63 -20.85
N GLN A 754 -8.40 -1.51 -21.39
CA GLN A 754 -8.48 -1.22 -22.83
C GLN A 754 -7.70 -2.25 -23.66
N GLU A 755 -6.52 -2.65 -23.18
CA GLU A 755 -5.72 -3.69 -23.82
C GLU A 755 -6.23 -5.09 -23.42
N ALA A 756 -6.63 -5.27 -22.16
CA ALA A 756 -7.13 -6.56 -21.67
C ALA A 756 -8.43 -7.02 -22.36
N GLU A 757 -9.30 -6.09 -22.77
CA GLU A 757 -10.55 -6.39 -23.52
C GLU A 757 -10.29 -7.20 -24.80
N LYS A 758 -9.10 -7.08 -25.40
CA LYS A 758 -8.81 -7.71 -26.70
C LYS A 758 -8.49 -9.19 -26.59
N ASN A 759 -7.64 -9.56 -25.63
CA ASN A 759 -6.99 -10.88 -25.64
C ASN A 759 -6.62 -11.42 -24.25
N VAL A 760 -7.06 -10.80 -23.15
CA VAL A 760 -6.83 -11.32 -21.79
C VAL A 760 -8.01 -12.15 -21.33
N VAL A 761 -7.69 -13.36 -20.88
CA VAL A 761 -8.62 -14.30 -20.23
C VAL A 761 -8.15 -14.54 -18.81
N VAL A 762 -9.04 -14.29 -17.85
CA VAL A 762 -8.76 -14.47 -16.42
C VAL A 762 -9.49 -15.72 -15.92
N ALA A 763 -8.72 -16.70 -15.43
CA ALA A 763 -9.26 -17.83 -14.68
C ALA A 763 -9.62 -17.35 -13.26
N THR A 764 -10.89 -17.49 -12.89
CA THR A 764 -11.42 -17.10 -11.57
C THR A 764 -12.24 -18.26 -11.00
N PRO A 765 -12.21 -18.50 -9.67
CA PRO A 765 -12.96 -19.60 -9.08
C PRO A 765 -14.47 -19.36 -9.03
N TRP A 766 -14.93 -18.11 -9.18
CA TRP A 766 -16.34 -17.76 -9.16
C TRP A 766 -16.62 -16.40 -9.85
N HIS A 767 -17.85 -16.23 -10.32
CA HIS A 767 -18.38 -14.98 -10.86
C HIS A 767 -19.88 -14.89 -10.53
N SER A 768 -20.37 -13.70 -10.16
CA SER A 768 -21.75 -13.47 -9.71
C SER A 768 -22.82 -13.94 -10.71
N LEU A 769 -22.60 -13.67 -12.01
CA LEU A 769 -23.51 -14.09 -13.09
C LEU A 769 -23.66 -15.61 -13.26
N ASN A 770 -22.74 -16.42 -12.73
CA ASN A 770 -22.84 -17.89 -12.76
C ASN A 770 -22.84 -18.47 -11.34
N SER A 771 -23.26 -17.66 -10.36
CA SER A 771 -23.35 -18.13 -8.98
C SER A 771 -24.31 -19.31 -8.90
N PRO A 772 -23.89 -20.46 -8.33
CA PRO A 772 -24.78 -21.61 -8.10
C PRO A 772 -25.95 -21.26 -7.19
N ASP A 773 -25.73 -20.34 -6.25
CA ASP A 773 -26.78 -19.64 -5.51
C ASP A 773 -27.04 -18.27 -6.17
N PRO A 774 -28.12 -18.11 -6.95
CA PRO A 774 -28.44 -16.84 -7.59
C PRO A 774 -28.91 -15.75 -6.62
N ASP A 775 -29.35 -16.12 -5.41
CA ASP A 775 -29.83 -15.17 -4.41
C ASP A 775 -28.67 -14.49 -3.68
N PHE A 776 -27.55 -15.19 -3.49
CA PHE A 776 -26.39 -14.64 -2.79
C PHE A 776 -25.89 -13.31 -3.39
N PRO A 777 -25.61 -13.19 -4.70
CA PRO A 777 -25.19 -11.91 -5.29
C PRO A 777 -26.22 -10.78 -5.14
N LEU A 778 -27.52 -11.11 -5.21
CA LEU A 778 -28.60 -10.13 -5.05
C LEU A 778 -28.68 -9.60 -3.62
N GLN A 779 -28.61 -10.52 -2.64
CA GLN A 779 -28.54 -10.16 -1.23
C GLN A 779 -27.29 -9.35 -0.92
N ALA A 780 -26.14 -9.75 -1.48
CA ALA A 780 -24.89 -9.04 -1.33
C ALA A 780 -24.97 -7.60 -1.90
N LYS A 781 -25.61 -7.42 -3.07
CA LYS A 781 -25.90 -6.08 -3.63
C LYS A 781 -26.74 -5.25 -2.67
N ASN A 782 -27.76 -5.82 -2.04
CA ASN A 782 -28.61 -5.11 -1.07
C ASN A 782 -27.88 -4.73 0.22
N ILE A 783 -27.00 -5.61 0.72
CA ILE A 783 -26.26 -5.39 1.96
C ILE A 783 -25.13 -4.39 1.72
N TRP A 784 -24.35 -4.58 0.65
CA TRP A 784 -23.08 -3.88 0.41
C TRP A 784 -23.17 -2.77 -0.65
N GLY A 785 -24.34 -2.59 -1.29
CA GLY A 785 -24.65 -1.60 -2.33
C GLY A 785 -23.80 -1.70 -3.59
N GLY A 786 -23.27 -2.88 -3.88
CA GLY A 786 -22.44 -3.14 -5.06
C GLY A 786 -22.25 -4.63 -5.32
N THR A 787 -21.64 -4.95 -6.45
CA THR A 787 -21.23 -6.32 -6.75
C THR A 787 -20.15 -6.79 -5.78
N VAL A 788 -20.11 -8.10 -5.53
CA VAL A 788 -19.11 -8.73 -4.67
C VAL A 788 -18.18 -9.63 -5.47
N SER A 789 -16.97 -9.81 -4.94
CA SER A 789 -15.95 -10.64 -5.58
C SER A 789 -16.10 -12.11 -5.18
N TRP A 790 -15.34 -12.96 -5.86
CA TRP A 790 -15.19 -14.36 -5.45
C TRP A 790 -14.61 -14.47 -4.02
N ARG A 791 -13.77 -13.55 -3.55
CA ARG A 791 -13.23 -13.58 -2.18
C ARG A 791 -14.36 -13.47 -1.15
N THR A 792 -15.35 -12.62 -1.43
CA THR A 792 -16.56 -12.52 -0.61
C THR A 792 -17.34 -13.83 -0.60
N ALA A 793 -17.58 -14.44 -1.77
CA ALA A 793 -18.33 -15.69 -1.88
C ALA A 793 -17.64 -16.86 -1.15
N PHE A 794 -16.33 -17.04 -1.34
CA PHE A 794 -15.57 -18.11 -0.67
C PHE A 794 -15.42 -17.86 0.84
N ALA A 795 -15.37 -16.60 1.30
CA ALA A 795 -15.37 -16.28 2.72
C ALA A 795 -16.75 -16.49 3.39
N TYR A 796 -17.82 -16.18 2.66
CA TYR A 796 -19.18 -16.52 3.07
C TYR A 796 -19.31 -18.05 3.23
N ASP A 797 -18.84 -18.83 2.26
CA ASP A 797 -18.86 -20.29 2.31
C ASP A 797 -18.02 -20.85 3.46
N ALA A 798 -16.85 -20.26 3.73
CA ALA A 798 -16.03 -20.65 4.88
C ALA A 798 -16.78 -20.46 6.21
N ALA A 799 -17.50 -19.33 6.36
CA ALA A 799 -18.34 -19.09 7.52
C ALA A 799 -19.54 -20.05 7.57
N ARG A 800 -20.19 -20.33 6.43
CA ARG A 800 -21.30 -21.31 6.34
C ARG A 800 -20.87 -22.71 6.74
N ALA A 801 -19.70 -23.16 6.28
CA ALA A 801 -19.15 -24.46 6.66
C ALA A 801 -18.95 -24.57 8.19
N LEU A 802 -18.36 -23.54 8.81
CA LEU A 802 -18.22 -23.48 10.27
C LEU A 802 -19.58 -23.44 10.98
N ILE A 803 -20.53 -22.61 10.52
CA ILE A 803 -21.88 -22.51 11.10
C ILE A 803 -22.58 -23.88 11.09
N THR A 804 -22.56 -24.57 9.94
CA THR A 804 -23.14 -25.91 9.80
C THR A 804 -22.48 -26.91 10.75
N ALA A 805 -21.14 -26.93 10.77
CA ALA A 805 -20.40 -27.86 11.62
C ALA A 805 -20.64 -27.60 13.12
N LEU A 806 -20.66 -26.33 13.54
CA LEU A 806 -20.97 -25.91 14.92
C LEU A 806 -22.38 -26.37 15.36
N GLY A 807 -23.35 -26.38 14.45
CA GLY A 807 -24.71 -26.86 14.72
C GLY A 807 -24.81 -28.37 14.99
N THR A 808 -23.75 -29.12 14.69
CA THR A 808 -23.68 -30.58 14.87
C THR A 808 -22.74 -31.00 16.00
N LEU A 809 -22.19 -30.04 16.76
CA LEU A 809 -21.31 -30.34 17.88
C LEU A 809 -22.05 -31.13 18.98
N PRO A 810 -21.36 -32.11 19.61
CA PRO A 810 -21.93 -32.83 20.74
C PRO A 810 -22.08 -31.91 21.96
N GLU A 811 -23.05 -32.20 22.85
CA GLU A 811 -23.26 -31.41 24.08
C GLU A 811 -22.04 -31.41 25.03
N ARG A 812 -21.09 -32.33 24.86
CA ARG A 812 -19.85 -32.39 25.66
C ARG A 812 -18.79 -31.42 25.12
N LYS A 813 -18.68 -30.27 25.79
CA LYS A 813 -17.86 -29.11 25.38
C LYS A 813 -16.34 -29.28 25.38
N GLU A 814 -15.78 -30.20 26.18
CA GLU A 814 -14.32 -30.28 26.45
C GLU A 814 -13.44 -30.59 25.21
N LEU A 815 -14.03 -30.99 24.07
CA LEU A 815 -13.31 -31.37 22.84
C LEU A 815 -13.82 -30.66 21.59
N ASN A 816 -14.55 -29.53 21.71
CA ASN A 816 -15.25 -28.91 20.59
C ASN A 816 -14.37 -28.59 19.37
N ARG A 817 -13.10 -28.20 19.54
CA ARG A 817 -12.22 -27.95 18.40
C ARG A 817 -11.87 -29.23 17.62
N ILE A 818 -11.66 -30.35 18.32
CA ILE A 818 -11.40 -31.66 17.70
C ILE A 818 -12.68 -32.19 17.05
N ALA A 819 -13.82 -32.07 17.72
CA ALA A 819 -15.11 -32.47 17.17
C ALA A 819 -15.44 -31.68 15.90
N LEU A 820 -15.19 -30.36 15.90
CA LEU A 820 -15.38 -29.50 14.73
C LEU A 820 -14.56 -29.98 13.53
N GLN A 821 -13.30 -30.33 13.75
CA GLN A 821 -12.43 -30.89 12.72
C GLN A 821 -12.97 -32.21 12.17
N GLN A 822 -13.37 -33.14 13.05
CA GLN A 822 -13.90 -34.45 12.66
C GLN A 822 -15.19 -34.34 11.85
N ILE A 823 -16.05 -33.38 12.22
CA ILE A 823 -17.29 -33.09 11.50
C ILE A 823 -16.94 -32.61 10.09
N LEU A 824 -16.11 -31.57 9.95
CA LEU A 824 -15.72 -31.00 8.66
C LEU A 824 -15.02 -32.04 7.75
N ALA A 825 -14.21 -32.93 8.32
CA ALA A 825 -13.52 -33.99 7.59
C ALA A 825 -14.39 -35.23 7.30
N SER A 826 -15.62 -35.30 7.82
CA SER A 826 -16.47 -36.48 7.62
C SER A 826 -17.01 -36.54 6.19
N GLU A 827 -17.09 -37.76 5.64
CA GLU A 827 -17.64 -38.00 4.29
C GLU A 827 -19.11 -37.57 4.15
N ASN A 828 -19.83 -37.45 5.27
CA ASN A 828 -21.23 -37.04 5.31
C ASN A 828 -21.42 -35.53 5.55
N PHE A 829 -20.34 -34.78 5.76
CA PHE A 829 -20.45 -33.34 5.92
C PHE A 829 -20.78 -32.69 4.59
N SER A 830 -21.84 -31.90 4.59
CA SER A 830 -22.23 -31.04 3.47
C SER A 830 -22.86 -29.76 4.02
N SER A 831 -22.58 -28.64 3.37
CA SER A 831 -23.17 -27.34 3.65
C SER A 831 -23.46 -26.62 2.34
N GLU A 832 -24.55 -25.87 2.29
CA GLU A 832 -24.91 -25.05 1.13
C GLU A 832 -24.28 -23.65 1.24
N GLY A 833 -23.70 -23.20 0.13
CA GLY A 833 -22.99 -21.93 0.02
C GLY A 833 -23.21 -21.20 -1.30
N ALA A 834 -22.72 -19.96 -1.34
CA ALA A 834 -22.74 -19.07 -2.50
C ALA A 834 -22.08 -19.69 -3.74
N THR A 835 -21.10 -20.57 -3.54
CA THR A 835 -20.37 -21.21 -4.64
C THR A 835 -20.81 -22.66 -4.88
N GLY A 836 -21.97 -23.04 -4.34
CA GLY A 836 -22.56 -24.38 -4.42
C GLY A 836 -22.26 -25.22 -3.18
N GLU A 837 -22.44 -26.53 -3.30
CA GLU A 837 -22.24 -27.49 -2.21
C GLU A 837 -20.80 -27.45 -1.67
N ILE A 838 -20.66 -27.44 -0.35
CA ILE A 838 -19.40 -27.40 0.39
C ILE A 838 -19.15 -28.76 1.01
N THR A 839 -18.19 -29.49 0.44
CA THR A 839 -17.68 -30.78 0.93
C THR A 839 -16.16 -30.80 0.81
N PHE A 840 -15.49 -31.57 1.66
CA PHE A 840 -14.03 -31.63 1.71
C PHE A 840 -13.51 -33.03 1.37
N LEU A 841 -12.42 -33.06 0.62
CA LEU A 841 -11.60 -34.24 0.39
C LEU A 841 -10.78 -34.58 1.65
N PRO A 842 -10.30 -35.81 1.79
CA PRO A 842 -9.36 -36.18 2.87
C PRO A 842 -8.08 -35.33 2.91
N SER A 843 -7.73 -34.65 1.81
CA SER A 843 -6.60 -33.72 1.74
C SER A 843 -6.85 -32.38 2.43
N GLY A 844 -8.08 -32.11 2.88
CA GLY A 844 -8.55 -30.80 3.35
C GLY A 844 -9.04 -29.88 2.23
N ASP A 845 -8.89 -30.28 0.97
CA ASP A 845 -9.32 -29.48 -0.17
C ASP A 845 -10.81 -29.62 -0.43
N ARG A 846 -11.47 -28.54 -0.84
CA ARG A 846 -12.85 -28.63 -1.31
C ARG A 846 -12.95 -29.58 -2.51
N LEU A 847 -13.96 -30.45 -2.50
CA LEU A 847 -14.24 -31.37 -3.60
C LEU A 847 -14.73 -30.65 -4.86
N GLU A 848 -15.72 -29.76 -4.70
CA GLU A 848 -16.24 -28.91 -5.77
C GLU A 848 -15.24 -27.79 -6.09
N SER A 849 -14.72 -27.78 -7.31
CA SER A 849 -13.58 -26.93 -7.69
C SER A 849 -13.70 -26.33 -9.10
N ARG A 850 -14.90 -25.85 -9.46
CA ARG A 850 -15.16 -25.16 -10.73
C ARG A 850 -14.22 -23.97 -10.94
N ILE A 851 -13.79 -23.81 -12.19
CA ILE A 851 -13.03 -22.66 -12.68
C ILE A 851 -13.85 -22.00 -13.79
N ILE A 852 -14.04 -20.69 -13.67
CA ILE A 852 -14.71 -19.86 -14.65
C ILE A 852 -13.65 -19.05 -15.38
N PHE A 853 -13.77 -18.95 -16.69
CA PHE A 853 -12.95 -18.06 -17.49
C PHE A 853 -13.73 -16.78 -17.77
N THR A 854 -13.11 -15.64 -17.51
CA THR A 854 -13.70 -14.32 -17.71
C THR A 854 -12.89 -13.49 -18.70
N LYS A 855 -13.56 -12.55 -19.34
CA LYS A 855 -12.99 -11.53 -20.24
C LYS A 855 -13.36 -10.14 -19.74
N VAL A 856 -12.55 -9.16 -20.10
CA VAL A 856 -12.85 -7.74 -19.86
C VAL A 856 -13.76 -7.24 -20.98
N VAL A 857 -14.76 -6.45 -20.61
CA VAL A 857 -15.70 -5.80 -21.55
C VAL A 857 -16.02 -4.40 -21.07
N LYS A 858 -16.31 -3.49 -22.01
CA LYS A 858 -16.86 -2.17 -21.68
C LYS A 858 -18.21 -2.30 -20.97
N SER A 859 -18.43 -1.46 -19.96
CA SER A 859 -19.69 -1.43 -19.21
C SER A 859 -19.97 -0.03 -18.66
N SER A 860 -21.14 0.50 -18.99
CA SER A 860 -21.68 1.74 -18.41
C SER A 860 -22.15 1.57 -16.96
N CYS A 861 -22.37 0.32 -16.50
CA CYS A 861 -22.79 0.04 -15.13
C CYS A 861 -21.61 -0.11 -14.16
N SER A 862 -20.38 -0.06 -14.67
CA SER A 862 -19.17 0.01 -13.85
C SER A 862 -18.68 1.46 -13.79
N PRO A 863 -18.38 2.01 -12.60
CA PRO A 863 -17.79 3.34 -12.50
C PRO A 863 -16.40 3.43 -13.15
N LEU A 864 -15.76 2.28 -13.43
CA LEU A 864 -14.48 2.18 -14.13
C LEU A 864 -14.64 2.12 -15.66
N GLY A 865 -15.88 2.09 -16.19
CA GLY A 865 -16.15 1.95 -17.62
C GLY A 865 -15.93 0.54 -18.19
N TYR A 866 -15.41 -0.39 -17.38
CA TYR A 866 -15.14 -1.78 -17.73
C TYR A 866 -15.55 -2.74 -16.62
N THR A 867 -15.84 -3.99 -16.97
CA THR A 867 -16.12 -5.07 -16.02
C THR A 867 -15.57 -6.40 -16.53
N PHE A 868 -15.44 -7.38 -15.64
CA PHE A 868 -15.29 -8.77 -16.04
C PHE A 868 -16.67 -9.38 -16.33
N VAL A 869 -16.73 -10.26 -17.33
CA VAL A 869 -17.86 -11.15 -17.58
C VAL A 869 -17.36 -12.55 -17.94
N PRO A 870 -18.15 -13.60 -17.69
CA PRO A 870 -17.88 -14.95 -18.16
C PRO A 870 -17.66 -15.02 -19.68
N LEU A 871 -16.78 -15.90 -20.15
CA LEU A 871 -16.48 -16.01 -21.59
C LEU A 871 -17.72 -16.32 -22.43
N ASP A 872 -18.59 -17.18 -21.91
CA ASP A 872 -19.85 -17.63 -22.52
C ASP A 872 -20.99 -16.61 -22.38
N TYR A 873 -20.77 -15.50 -21.65
CA TYR A 873 -21.79 -14.46 -21.50
C TYR A 873 -21.99 -13.66 -22.80
N PRO A 874 -23.24 -13.53 -23.29
CA PRO A 874 -23.53 -12.87 -24.56
C PRO A 874 -23.36 -11.34 -24.46
N VAL A 875 -22.36 -10.82 -25.18
CA VAL A 875 -21.98 -9.39 -25.21
C VAL A 875 -23.00 -8.53 -25.99
N GLY A 876 -23.77 -9.11 -26.91
CA GLY A 876 -24.78 -8.37 -27.70
C GLY A 876 -25.92 -7.74 -26.88
N GLN A 877 -25.99 -7.99 -25.57
CA GLN A 877 -26.97 -7.45 -24.63
C GLN A 877 -26.47 -6.23 -23.84
N PHE A 878 -25.29 -5.65 -24.13
CA PHE A 878 -24.80 -4.46 -23.40
C PHE A 878 -25.65 -3.19 -23.54
N SER A 879 -26.69 -3.17 -24.39
CA SER A 879 -27.75 -2.15 -24.35
C SER A 879 -28.79 -2.39 -23.23
N LEU A 880 -28.71 -3.50 -22.50
CA LEU A 880 -29.69 -4.00 -21.54
C LEU A 880 -29.06 -4.75 -20.35
N LEU A 881 -27.84 -4.44 -19.93
CA LEU A 881 -27.57 -4.50 -18.48
C LEU A 881 -28.25 -3.23 -17.94
N GLU A 882 -29.55 -3.31 -17.66
CA GLU A 882 -30.19 -2.31 -16.83
C GLU A 882 -29.36 -2.25 -15.55
N CYS A 883 -28.79 -1.08 -15.26
CA CYS A 883 -27.94 -0.89 -14.09
C CYS A 883 -28.72 -0.97 -12.76
N ASP A 884 -29.99 -1.38 -12.81
CA ASP A 884 -30.95 -1.44 -11.71
C ASP A 884 -30.72 -2.67 -10.81
#